data_AF-A0A353B8M9-F1
#
_entry.id   AF-A0A353B8M9-F1
#
_cell.length_a   1.000
_cell.length_b   1.000
_cell.length_c   1.000
_cell.angle_alpha   90.00
_cell.angle_beta   90.00
_cell.angle_gamma   90.00
#
_symmetry.space_group_name_H-M   'P 1'
#
loop_
_entity.id
_entity.type
_entity.pdbx_description
1 polymer ?
#
loop_
_entity_poly.entity_id
_entity_poly.type
_entity_poly.pdbx_seq_one_letter_code
_entity_poly.pdbx_strand_id
1 'polypeptide(L)'
;MAIRAEGPFFLFDAPPSLHRFSRNRKSAMLRSSRRLRFGLACSHLLSCEILLVAMACIVGYGLDVMAEEKLGPPSAPLRTLAGKVVSVNGTSSKNATVRVRNTYAKIDVSAVTSDDGQFSIDLRCTDRTLNQLRISATAADGESLGYLRIPYSEGEVRTEGVQIKLEPLKTAKVRVVDADGAPIEGASVAAQLNYPTVLEPVTTNASGWSELRLPESERISTLVAWKDGNGLDYRLYKLLRGQTGDRLAKPPEFPFEDHETLKLNGSAPLTVRLTDAKNAAIEGAQPSIWLLNKESGADSLNLSFFTEFLEETTGSDGVGTFKWFPKWQKSEVVVWPNAKGYVRQRQVYDPTVDNGQLDATLSKLQPIRGKVVMPDGQPAQNVAVMAIGAGYSLDRFRSGATTDEDGNYEILAAPNQVYMLFIEDKDWSAPIQTGFAVLPEKVLPDFDFQLGKATRVHGRVLNAATGDPVPDQLLYFQQSGTALHDMPDVTLPNPENSRVYVCPMRQQNMRSDSEGKFEFITGPGEHRLFVRGTDTVEFTIVDETNYPIDLQVQVTKEQVLTGLVLDAKTREGIEDAKISSVSRNFRESNDWKAITVAEGKFQVNRKANPAVLHIVDAEKNRGAITEIDAEQSTLVVKLRKLGSATARLMLEDGSAPAPGVKLSYGVNIEATDGRLSTTRFGAVVTTDEQGEFTLSGLVPDHEYECTVFDHPSGYLLKVLTVTVEEGELRELGDVETPPEPKPYVPPTIADRTASAFAVAGTPIERFTNAKKRVANVQQNLLVVFANPTGKLAESLMKIRYESADFRMYRDDFQFMAIPTNTERLAAAQELATELGLDKELNVDTLTLVVVNKDGKPVATIDEDALAGGDGLVSTTRLIAELEDYKIEPLDGRKLLEEALARASRENKSVLVQETATWCGPCHRLSAMLTENQVWKKDFIWVKMDHRWTEARDIMSELRDGAAGG
;
A
#
# COMPACT_ATOMS: atom_id res chain seq x y z
N MET A 1 28.60 14.23 -8.39
CA MET A 1 28.43 14.41 -6.93
C MET A 1 27.32 15.43 -6.69
N ALA A 2 26.07 14.97 -6.67
CA ALA A 2 24.89 15.79 -6.38
C ALA A 2 24.08 15.01 -5.34
N ILE A 3 24.20 15.43 -4.07
CA ILE A 3 23.59 14.77 -2.92
C ILE A 3 22.11 15.19 -2.90
N ARG A 4 21.20 14.24 -3.19
CA ARG A 4 19.76 14.42 -3.08
C ARG A 4 19.31 14.00 -1.68
N ALA A 5 18.86 14.95 -0.87
CA ALA A 5 18.17 14.71 0.38
C ALA A 5 16.67 14.98 0.17
N GLU A 6 15.92 13.94 -0.21
CA GLU A 6 14.47 13.91 0.00
C GLU A 6 14.26 13.19 1.35
N GLY A 7 13.92 13.96 2.39
CA GLY A 7 13.64 13.41 3.72
C GLY A 7 12.35 12.57 3.72
N PRO A 8 12.26 11.52 4.54
CA PRO A 8 11.07 10.69 4.60
C PRO A 8 10.00 11.39 5.44
N PHE A 9 9.03 12.03 4.79
CA PHE A 9 7.67 11.78 5.24
C PHE A 9 7.40 10.31 4.93
N PHE A 10 6.77 9.57 5.85
CA PHE A 10 6.23 8.25 5.57
C PHE A 10 5.21 8.40 4.44
N LEU A 11 5.72 8.32 3.21
CA LEU A 11 4.98 8.09 2.00
C LEU A 11 4.50 6.65 2.14
N PHE A 12 3.23 6.49 2.51
CA PHE A 12 2.53 5.32 2.02
C PHE A 12 2.66 5.38 0.50
N ASP A 13 3.19 4.32 -0.10
CA ASP A 13 2.97 4.08 -1.52
C ASP A 13 1.45 4.20 -1.74
N ALA A 14 1.04 5.30 -2.38
CA ALA A 14 -0.24 5.32 -3.04
C ALA A 14 0.00 4.51 -4.33
N PRO A 15 -0.56 3.29 -4.47
CA PRO A 15 -0.70 2.72 -5.80
C PRO A 15 -1.46 3.74 -6.67
N PRO A 16 -1.23 3.78 -7.99
CA PRO A 16 -2.06 4.58 -8.88
C PRO A 16 -3.53 4.19 -8.63
N SER A 17 -4.30 5.15 -8.11
CA SER A 17 -5.76 5.13 -7.98
C SER A 17 -6.37 3.76 -7.67
N LEU A 18 -6.39 3.39 -6.40
CA LEU A 18 -7.36 2.45 -5.87
C LEU A 18 -8.14 3.19 -4.77
N HIS A 19 -9.42 3.46 -5.06
CA HIS A 19 -10.59 3.45 -4.15
C HIS A 19 -11.62 4.53 -4.49
N ARG A 20 -12.89 4.11 -4.65
CA ARG A 20 -13.98 4.45 -3.71
C ARG A 20 -15.22 3.56 -3.87
N PHE A 21 -15.95 3.41 -2.77
CA PHE A 21 -17.25 2.73 -2.68
C PHE A 21 -18.27 3.64 -2.01
N SER A 22 -19.50 3.62 -2.53
CA SER A 22 -20.59 4.54 -2.22
C SER A 22 -21.16 4.41 -0.79
N ARG A 23 -21.43 5.54 -0.12
CA ARG A 23 -22.28 5.60 1.08
C ARG A 23 -23.74 5.85 0.69
N ASN A 24 -24.61 4.89 0.99
CA ASN A 24 -26.07 5.08 0.99
C ASN A 24 -26.53 5.55 2.37
N ARG A 25 -27.15 6.74 2.48
CA ARG A 25 -28.05 7.06 3.60
C ARG A 25 -29.29 7.83 3.13
N LYS A 26 -30.43 7.16 3.25
CA LYS A 26 -31.76 7.78 3.27
C LYS A 26 -31.93 8.59 4.55
N SER A 27 -32.22 9.88 4.43
CA SER A 27 -32.58 10.76 5.55
C SER A 27 -34.10 10.95 5.59
N ALA A 28 -34.71 10.61 6.72
CA ALA A 28 -36.09 10.92 7.04
C ALA A 28 -36.14 12.27 7.78
N MET A 29 -36.84 13.25 7.19
CA MET A 29 -37.17 14.53 7.82
C MET A 29 -38.26 14.36 8.89
N LEU A 30 -38.09 14.98 10.05
CA LEU A 30 -39.21 15.44 10.88
C LEU A 30 -38.90 16.82 11.46
N ARG A 31 -39.75 17.79 11.09
CA ARG A 31 -39.76 19.18 11.55
C ARG A 31 -40.37 19.26 12.94
N SER A 32 -39.82 20.11 13.82
CA SER A 32 -40.67 20.96 14.67
C SER A 32 -39.92 22.20 15.16
N SER A 33 -40.54 23.34 14.88
CA SER A 33 -40.26 24.70 15.33
C SER A 33 -40.46 24.91 16.85
N ARG A 34 -39.73 25.85 17.46
CA ARG A 34 -40.29 27.11 18.03
C ARG A 34 -39.22 27.99 18.70
N ARG A 35 -39.41 29.30 18.50
CA ARG A 35 -38.71 30.45 19.08
C ARG A 35 -39.04 30.62 20.58
N LEU A 36 -38.16 31.26 21.35
CA LEU A 36 -38.52 32.44 22.16
C LEU A 36 -37.27 33.22 22.62
N ARG A 37 -37.48 34.48 23.01
CA ARG A 37 -36.53 35.60 23.13
C ARG A 37 -36.50 36.16 24.57
N PHE A 38 -35.41 36.90 24.85
CA PHE A 38 -35.25 38.08 25.75
C PHE A 38 -35.13 37.91 27.28
N GLY A 39 -34.20 38.68 27.87
CA GLY A 39 -34.25 39.14 29.27
C GLY A 39 -32.90 39.62 29.83
N LEU A 40 -32.77 40.92 30.09
CA LEU A 40 -31.56 41.68 30.50
C LEU A 40 -31.52 41.97 32.03
N ALA A 41 -30.31 42.35 32.50
CA ALA A 41 -29.98 43.40 33.50
C ALA A 41 -29.82 43.13 35.02
N CYS A 42 -28.56 43.34 35.48
CA CYS A 42 -28.00 44.23 36.54
C CYS A 42 -28.62 44.38 37.95
N SER A 43 -27.77 44.34 39.00
CA SER A 43 -27.20 45.49 39.78
C SER A 43 -26.56 45.06 41.15
N HIS A 44 -25.27 45.39 41.43
CA HIS A 44 -24.68 46.31 42.46
C HIS A 44 -24.68 45.82 43.95
N LEU A 45 -23.76 46.10 44.90
CA LEU A 45 -22.45 46.80 45.09
C LEU A 45 -21.95 46.53 46.55
N LEU A 46 -20.76 47.06 46.92
CA LEU A 46 -19.98 47.09 48.20
C LEU A 46 -18.98 45.93 48.42
N SER A 47 -17.70 46.14 48.82
CA SER A 47 -17.00 47.32 49.35
C SER A 47 -15.47 47.14 49.26
N CYS A 48 -14.76 48.21 48.87
CA CYS A 48 -13.30 48.39 48.91
C CYS A 48 -12.83 48.91 50.28
N GLU A 49 -11.76 48.33 50.85
CA GLU A 49 -10.68 49.11 51.55
C GLU A 49 -9.40 48.33 51.94
N ILE A 50 -9.08 47.17 51.31
CA ILE A 50 -7.83 46.42 51.62
C ILE A 50 -6.83 46.36 50.44
N LEU A 51 -7.14 46.94 49.29
CA LEU A 51 -6.38 46.68 48.05
C LEU A 51 -5.29 47.70 47.66
N LEU A 52 -4.89 48.61 48.55
CA LEU A 52 -3.95 49.70 48.21
C LEU A 52 -2.50 49.50 48.69
N VAL A 53 -2.21 48.42 49.43
CA VAL A 53 -0.82 48.03 49.78
C VAL A 53 -0.32 46.81 48.96
N ALA A 54 -1.23 46.06 48.31
CA ALA A 54 -0.86 44.97 47.39
C ALA A 54 -0.44 45.45 45.99
N MET A 55 -0.72 46.71 45.63
CA MET A 55 -0.50 47.22 44.27
C MET A 55 0.93 47.71 43.99
N ALA A 56 1.79 47.84 45.01
CA ALA A 56 3.20 48.23 44.82
C ALA A 56 4.17 47.03 44.69
N CYS A 57 3.74 45.80 45.01
CA CYS A 57 4.51 44.58 44.77
C CYS A 57 4.13 43.85 43.46
N ILE A 58 3.06 44.27 42.78
CA ILE A 58 2.56 43.63 41.54
C ILE A 58 3.07 44.35 40.28
N VAL A 59 3.61 45.57 40.37
CA VAL A 59 4.17 46.30 39.22
C VAL A 59 5.62 45.89 38.90
N GLY A 60 6.31 45.17 39.79
CA GLY A 60 7.67 44.66 39.59
C GLY A 60 7.79 43.20 39.14
N TYR A 61 6.68 42.45 39.11
CA TYR A 61 6.63 41.02 38.72
C TYR A 61 5.69 40.74 37.53
N GLY A 62 5.15 41.78 36.91
CA GLY A 62 4.17 41.70 35.82
C GLY A 62 4.70 41.96 34.41
N LEU A 63 6.02 42.09 34.21
CA LEU A 63 6.63 42.27 32.89
C LEU A 63 7.51 41.10 32.43
N ASP A 64 7.66 40.05 33.24
CA ASP A 64 8.39 38.82 32.91
C ASP A 64 7.52 37.56 32.97
N VAL A 65 6.20 37.70 32.80
CA VAL A 65 5.33 36.56 32.50
C VAL A 65 5.52 36.19 31.03
N MET A 66 6.57 35.40 30.81
CA MET A 66 6.69 34.34 29.83
C MET A 66 6.34 34.73 28.39
N ALA A 67 7.31 35.32 27.69
CA ALA A 67 7.55 34.85 26.33
C ALA A 67 7.80 33.34 26.46
N GLU A 68 6.81 32.50 26.14
CA GLU A 68 7.02 31.06 26.05
C GLU A 68 8.21 30.85 25.12
N GLU A 69 9.34 30.45 25.70
CA GLU A 69 10.52 30.07 24.95
C GLU A 69 10.10 28.96 23.96
N LYS A 70 10.00 29.32 22.68
CA LYS A 70 9.69 28.40 21.57
C LYS A 70 10.91 27.52 21.27
N LEU A 71 11.46 26.87 22.30
CA LEU A 71 12.61 25.99 22.23
C LEU A 71 12.27 24.62 21.64
N GLY A 72 11.00 24.22 21.70
CA GLY A 72 10.53 22.90 21.32
C GLY A 72 9.74 22.20 22.43
N PRO A 73 9.24 20.97 22.21
CA PRO A 73 8.47 20.26 23.23
C PRO A 73 9.35 19.90 24.44
N PRO A 74 8.88 20.10 25.69
CA PRO A 74 9.67 19.84 26.90
C PRO A 74 10.19 18.40 27.01
N SER A 75 9.45 17.43 26.47
CA SER A 75 9.79 16.01 26.46
C SER A 75 10.87 15.63 25.43
N ALA A 76 11.24 16.51 24.51
CA ALA A 76 12.33 16.25 23.57
C ALA A 76 13.69 16.56 24.21
N PRO A 77 14.76 15.85 23.78
CA PRO A 77 16.10 16.09 24.31
C PRO A 77 16.57 17.49 23.94
N LEU A 78 17.26 18.14 24.90
CA LEU A 78 17.92 19.42 24.69
C LEU A 78 19.16 19.21 23.83
N ARG A 79 19.34 20.05 22.80
CA ARG A 79 20.46 20.00 21.87
C ARG A 79 21.00 21.41 21.64
N THR A 80 22.29 21.49 21.40
CA THR A 80 22.97 22.74 21.05
C THR A 80 23.33 22.73 19.57
N LEU A 81 22.87 23.76 18.85
CA LEU A 81 23.30 24.10 17.49
C LEU A 81 24.33 25.22 17.58
N ALA A 82 25.61 24.90 17.38
CA ALA A 82 26.69 25.86 17.53
C ALA A 82 27.60 25.87 16.30
N GLY A 83 28.05 27.04 15.89
CA GLY A 83 28.81 27.18 14.66
C GLY A 83 29.27 28.58 14.36
N LYS A 84 29.63 28.81 13.09
CA LYS A 84 30.16 30.07 12.60
C LYS A 84 29.40 30.57 11.38
N VAL A 85 29.09 31.85 11.33
CA VAL A 85 28.58 32.52 10.13
C VAL A 85 29.74 33.24 9.44
N VAL A 86 29.89 33.01 8.14
CA VAL A 86 30.94 33.63 7.31
C VAL A 86 30.37 34.28 6.06
N SER A 87 31.07 35.28 5.53
CA SER A 87 30.78 35.86 4.21
C SER A 87 31.16 34.91 3.07
N VAL A 88 30.83 35.30 1.84
CA VAL A 88 31.18 34.54 0.63
C VAL A 88 32.69 34.27 0.50
N ASN A 89 33.52 35.18 1.02
CA ASN A 89 34.98 35.11 1.01
C ASN A 89 35.58 34.39 2.23
N GLY A 90 34.74 33.84 3.11
CA GLY A 90 35.18 33.10 4.31
C GLY A 90 35.52 33.97 5.52
N THR A 91 35.30 35.29 5.45
CA THR A 91 35.49 36.19 6.59
C THR A 91 34.36 36.01 7.61
N SER A 92 34.68 36.03 8.91
CA SER A 92 33.67 36.03 9.98
C SER A 92 32.62 37.12 9.80
N SER A 93 31.34 36.79 9.96
CA SER A 93 30.25 37.77 9.95
C SER A 93 29.81 38.10 11.37
N LYS A 94 30.16 39.29 11.84
CA LYS A 94 29.72 39.84 13.13
C LYS A 94 28.26 40.29 13.07
N ASN A 95 27.54 40.17 14.18
CA ASN A 95 26.16 40.64 14.36
C ASN A 95 25.15 40.07 13.34
N ALA A 96 25.45 38.93 12.72
CA ALA A 96 24.49 38.22 11.89
C ALA A 96 23.44 37.56 12.77
N THR A 97 22.18 37.56 12.35
CA THR A 97 21.10 36.89 13.08
C THR A 97 20.92 35.48 12.54
N VAL A 98 21.15 34.47 13.37
CA VAL A 98 20.83 33.07 13.08
C VAL A 98 19.44 32.77 13.65
N ARG A 99 18.54 32.24 12.84
CA ARG A 99 17.18 31.85 13.24
C ARG A 99 16.91 30.40 12.89
N VAL A 100 16.29 29.67 13.82
CA VAL A 100 15.94 28.26 13.70
C VAL A 100 14.44 28.11 13.91
N ARG A 101 13.75 27.49 12.95
CA ARG A 101 12.29 27.32 13.02
C ARG A 101 11.81 25.91 12.67
N ASN A 102 10.75 25.49 13.34
CA ASN A 102 9.91 24.36 12.97
C ASN A 102 8.53 24.51 13.62
N THR A 103 7.49 24.69 12.80
CA THR A 103 6.12 24.97 13.25
C THR A 103 5.54 23.82 14.09
N TYR A 104 5.70 22.58 13.63
CA TYR A 104 5.12 21.41 14.30
C TYR A 104 5.77 21.11 15.65
N ALA A 105 7.08 21.31 15.75
CA ALA A 105 7.82 21.19 16.99
C ALA A 105 7.71 22.46 17.86
N LYS A 106 7.03 23.51 17.42
CA LYS A 106 6.97 24.82 18.11
C LYS A 106 8.35 25.41 18.40
N ILE A 107 9.26 25.27 17.44
CA ILE A 107 10.61 25.85 17.50
C ILE A 107 10.60 27.17 16.75
N ASP A 108 11.00 28.26 17.41
CA ASP A 108 11.32 29.56 16.80
C ASP A 108 12.27 30.31 17.72
N VAL A 109 13.56 30.11 17.50
CA VAL A 109 14.65 30.65 18.32
C VAL A 109 15.67 31.35 17.44
N SER A 110 16.40 32.29 18.03
CA SER A 110 17.44 33.02 17.33
C SER A 110 18.63 33.36 18.23
N ALA A 111 19.80 33.50 17.61
CA ALA A 111 21.00 34.05 18.23
C ALA A 111 21.65 35.08 17.31
N VAL A 112 22.42 35.99 17.90
CA VAL A 112 23.24 36.96 17.16
C VAL A 112 24.70 36.52 17.25
N THR A 113 25.43 36.61 16.14
CA THR A 113 26.83 36.18 16.13
C THR A 113 27.75 37.16 16.85
N SER A 114 28.77 36.61 17.50
CA SER A 114 29.89 37.35 18.09
C SER A 114 30.78 38.04 17.03
N ASP A 115 31.78 38.80 17.48
CA ASP A 115 32.74 39.51 16.63
C ASP A 115 33.53 38.58 15.70
N ASP A 116 33.82 37.37 16.14
CA ASP A 116 34.45 36.32 15.35
C ASP A 116 33.44 35.46 14.58
N GLY A 117 32.16 35.82 14.59
CA GLY A 117 31.09 35.19 13.80
C GLY A 117 30.52 33.92 14.41
N GLN A 118 30.80 33.61 15.68
CA GLN A 118 30.28 32.41 16.33
C GLN A 118 28.84 32.60 16.82
N PHE A 119 28.06 31.51 16.83
CA PHE A 119 26.74 31.46 17.45
C PHE A 119 26.55 30.13 18.19
N SER A 120 25.64 30.13 19.17
CA SER A 120 25.15 28.94 19.85
C SER A 120 23.66 29.11 20.16
N ILE A 121 22.86 28.09 19.84
CA ILE A 121 21.41 28.06 20.09
C ILE A 121 21.07 26.73 20.73
N ASP A 122 20.45 26.77 21.90
CA ASP A 122 19.85 25.58 22.51
C ASP A 122 18.41 25.41 22.02
N LEU A 123 17.99 24.17 21.77
CA LEU A 123 16.65 23.82 21.34
C LEU A 123 16.31 22.37 21.72
N ARG A 124 15.03 22.09 21.95
CA ARG A 124 14.51 20.76 22.29
C ARG A 124 13.95 20.08 21.06
N CYS A 125 14.62 19.04 20.56
CA CYS A 125 14.16 18.35 19.38
C CYS A 125 14.68 16.91 19.26
N THR A 126 13.94 16.07 18.54
CA THR A 126 14.36 14.72 18.20
C THR A 126 15.33 14.72 17.01
N ASP A 127 16.08 13.64 16.78
CA ASP A 127 16.92 13.52 15.57
C ASP A 127 16.11 13.65 14.27
N ARG A 128 14.87 13.16 14.29
CA ARG A 128 13.93 13.34 13.17
C ARG A 128 13.61 14.82 12.94
N THR A 129 13.42 15.60 14.00
CA THR A 129 13.11 17.03 13.89
C THR A 129 14.30 17.84 13.36
N LEU A 130 15.55 17.42 13.63
CA LEU A 130 16.77 18.14 13.18
C LEU A 130 16.80 18.36 11.67
N ASN A 131 16.51 17.34 10.87
CA ASN A 131 16.50 17.45 9.40
C ASN A 131 15.31 18.27 8.84
N GLN A 132 14.37 18.65 9.70
CA GLN A 132 13.20 19.47 9.37
C GLN A 132 13.34 20.92 9.86
N LEU A 133 14.45 21.26 10.52
CA LEU A 133 14.70 22.61 10.98
C LEU A 133 14.97 23.54 9.79
N ARG A 134 14.31 24.69 9.79
CA ARG A 134 14.62 25.80 8.88
C ARG A 134 15.65 26.68 9.57
N ILE A 135 16.91 26.57 9.16
CA ILE A 135 18.04 27.29 9.76
C ILE A 135 18.55 28.32 8.75
N SER A 136 18.52 29.59 9.12
CA SER A 136 18.97 30.69 8.28
C SER A 136 19.86 31.65 9.07
N ALA A 137 20.85 32.26 8.41
CA ALA A 137 21.61 33.39 8.94
C ALA A 137 21.46 34.60 8.02
N THR A 138 21.11 35.76 8.59
CA THR A 138 21.01 37.03 7.88
C THR A 138 22.11 37.97 8.35
N ALA A 139 22.80 38.62 7.41
CA ALA A 139 23.79 39.65 7.72
C ALA A 139 23.17 40.83 8.50
N ALA A 140 23.99 41.58 9.24
CA ALA A 140 23.52 42.71 10.05
C ALA A 140 22.87 43.84 9.22
N ASP A 141 23.27 43.99 7.96
CA ASP A 141 22.70 44.95 7.00
C ASP A 141 21.46 44.41 6.26
N GLY A 142 21.16 43.12 6.40
CA GLY A 142 20.06 42.46 5.68
C GLY A 142 20.34 42.17 4.21
N GLU A 143 21.53 42.47 3.69
CA GLU A 143 21.85 42.38 2.25
C GLU A 143 22.38 41.00 1.83
N SER A 144 22.67 40.13 2.78
CA SER A 144 23.11 38.76 2.51
C SER A 144 22.44 37.75 3.45
N LEU A 145 22.15 36.56 2.92
CA LEU A 145 21.47 35.47 3.61
C LEU A 145 22.17 34.15 3.31
N GLY A 146 22.12 33.23 4.26
CA GLY A 146 22.59 31.85 4.09
C GLY A 146 21.67 30.86 4.77
N TYR A 147 21.62 29.64 4.25
CA TYR A 147 20.86 28.53 4.86
C TYR A 147 21.79 27.40 5.28
N LEU A 148 21.45 26.75 6.40
CA LEU A 148 22.02 25.48 6.80
C LEU A 148 20.95 24.40 6.65
N ARG A 149 21.27 23.34 5.90
CA ARG A 149 20.41 22.16 5.78
C ARG A 149 21.13 20.99 6.41
N ILE A 150 20.52 20.43 7.44
CA ILE A 150 20.97 19.20 8.07
C ILE A 150 20.52 18.05 7.17
N PRO A 151 21.44 17.28 6.57
CA PRO A 151 21.06 16.16 5.72
C PRO A 151 20.33 15.10 6.54
N TYR A 152 19.49 14.32 5.86
CA TYR A 152 19.01 13.09 6.45
C TYR A 152 20.19 12.11 6.57
N SER A 153 20.57 11.75 7.78
CA SER A 153 21.55 10.70 8.07
C SER A 153 21.04 9.82 9.20
N GLU A 154 21.28 8.51 9.09
CA GLU A 154 20.94 7.54 10.15
C GLU A 154 21.99 7.53 11.29
N GLY A 155 23.11 8.24 11.15
CA GLY A 155 24.13 8.42 12.18
C GLY A 155 24.01 9.72 12.98
N GLU A 156 24.89 9.91 13.96
CA GLU A 156 24.93 11.10 14.82
C GLU A 156 25.03 12.38 13.97
N VAL A 157 23.99 13.20 14.07
CA VAL A 157 23.92 14.47 13.36
C VAL A 157 24.80 15.48 14.07
N ARG A 158 25.88 15.90 13.42
CA ARG A 158 26.75 16.95 13.94
C ARG A 158 26.00 18.29 13.97
N THR A 159 25.65 18.77 15.16
CA THR A 159 25.04 20.09 15.39
C THR A 159 26.03 21.15 15.85
N GLU A 160 27.29 20.76 16.13
CA GLU A 160 28.34 21.66 16.59
C GLU A 160 29.47 21.83 15.56
N GLY A 161 30.07 23.03 15.52
CA GLY A 161 31.07 23.38 14.51
C GLY A 161 30.51 23.48 13.10
N VAL A 162 29.20 23.74 12.97
CA VAL A 162 28.56 23.98 11.67
C VAL A 162 28.98 25.34 11.11
N GLN A 163 28.86 25.50 9.80
CA GLN A 163 29.18 26.77 9.14
C GLN A 163 28.02 27.21 8.25
N ILE A 164 27.59 28.46 8.39
CA ILE A 164 26.59 29.10 7.51
C ILE A 164 27.30 30.14 6.66
N LYS A 165 27.23 29.98 5.33
CA LYS A 165 27.82 30.91 4.37
C LYS A 165 26.77 31.91 3.90
N LEU A 166 27.03 33.20 4.10
CA LEU A 166 26.20 34.30 3.60
C LEU A 166 26.52 34.57 2.14
N GLU A 167 25.46 34.71 1.34
CA GLU A 167 25.54 35.05 -0.08
C GLU A 167 24.71 36.30 -0.37
N PRO A 168 25.09 37.07 -1.41
CA PRO A 168 24.24 38.14 -1.91
C PRO A 168 22.85 37.63 -2.28
N LEU A 169 21.88 38.53 -2.16
CA LEU A 169 20.48 38.25 -2.49
C LEU A 169 20.19 38.59 -3.95
N LYS A 170 19.57 37.65 -4.67
CA LYS A 170 18.88 37.91 -5.94
C LYS A 170 17.37 38.09 -5.71
N THR A 171 16.70 38.70 -6.68
CA THR A 171 15.29 39.07 -6.59
C THR A 171 14.47 38.29 -7.61
N ALA A 172 13.43 37.60 -7.15
CA ALA A 172 12.42 36.98 -7.99
C ALA A 172 11.17 37.86 -8.04
N LYS A 173 10.82 38.36 -9.24
CA LYS A 173 9.66 39.23 -9.48
C LYS A 173 8.44 38.41 -9.84
N VAL A 174 7.33 38.65 -9.14
CA VAL A 174 6.08 37.93 -9.35
C VAL A 174 4.96 38.92 -9.55
N ARG A 175 4.16 38.69 -10.59
CA ARG A 175 2.93 39.43 -10.85
C ARG A 175 1.73 38.54 -10.54
N VAL A 176 0.78 39.04 -9.77
CA VAL A 176 -0.47 38.34 -9.46
C VAL A 176 -1.64 39.09 -10.09
N VAL A 177 -2.43 38.36 -10.87
CA VAL A 177 -3.57 38.89 -11.61
C VAL A 177 -4.81 38.02 -11.40
N ASP A 178 -5.98 38.57 -11.67
CA ASP A 178 -7.25 37.85 -11.65
C ASP A 178 -7.54 37.09 -12.96
N ALA A 179 -8.75 36.53 -13.06
CA ALA A 179 -9.22 35.81 -14.24
C ALA A 179 -9.22 36.64 -15.54
N ASP A 180 -9.36 37.96 -15.43
CA ASP A 180 -9.42 38.88 -16.57
C ASP A 180 -8.06 39.55 -16.85
N GLY A 181 -7.04 39.25 -16.03
CA GLY A 181 -5.69 39.79 -16.14
C GLY A 181 -5.49 41.11 -15.40
N ALA A 182 -6.47 41.56 -14.59
CA ALA A 182 -6.33 42.75 -13.76
C ALA A 182 -5.42 42.47 -12.56
N PRO A 183 -4.57 43.42 -12.14
CA PRO A 183 -3.66 43.23 -11.02
C PRO A 183 -4.41 43.06 -9.69
N ILE A 184 -3.93 42.15 -8.85
CA ILE A 184 -4.48 41.92 -7.51
C ILE A 184 -3.53 42.50 -6.46
N GLU A 185 -3.97 43.53 -5.75
CA GLU A 185 -3.26 44.07 -4.58
C GLU A 185 -3.41 43.16 -3.35
N GLY A 186 -2.38 43.05 -2.51
CA GLY A 186 -2.45 42.36 -1.22
C GLY A 186 -2.61 40.85 -1.31
N ALA A 187 -2.39 40.25 -2.48
CA ALA A 187 -2.22 38.80 -2.57
C ALA A 187 -0.88 38.37 -1.97
N SER A 188 -0.90 37.29 -1.20
CA SER A 188 0.29 36.68 -0.61
C SER A 188 1.02 35.85 -1.66
N VAL A 189 2.34 35.94 -1.68
CA VAL A 189 3.23 35.18 -2.57
C VAL A 189 4.32 34.53 -1.74
N ALA A 190 4.47 33.21 -1.85
CA ALA A 190 5.52 32.45 -1.16
C ALA A 190 6.21 31.48 -2.11
N ALA A 191 7.44 31.09 -1.79
CA ALA A 191 8.21 30.15 -2.58
C ALA A 191 8.87 29.08 -1.71
N GLN A 192 8.79 27.84 -2.17
CA GLN A 192 9.60 26.74 -1.67
C GLN A 192 10.94 26.74 -2.40
N LEU A 193 12.03 26.57 -1.65
CA LEU A 193 13.37 26.35 -2.19
C LEU A 193 13.71 24.85 -2.12
N ASN A 194 14.95 24.50 -1.77
CA ASN A 194 15.27 23.14 -1.35
C ASN A 194 14.73 22.86 0.06
N TYR A 195 14.13 21.68 0.27
CA TYR A 195 13.60 21.23 1.55
C TYR A 195 14.63 21.35 2.68
N PRO A 196 14.24 21.78 3.91
CA PRO A 196 12.89 22.15 4.36
C PRO A 196 12.53 23.63 4.17
N THR A 197 13.30 24.38 3.38
CA THR A 197 13.22 25.85 3.31
C THR A 197 12.03 26.35 2.48
N VAL A 198 11.27 27.26 3.07
CA VAL A 198 10.21 28.06 2.44
C VAL A 198 10.45 29.52 2.80
N LEU A 199 10.30 30.42 1.83
CA LEU A 199 10.37 31.86 2.04
C LEU A 199 9.07 32.36 2.70
N GLU A 200 9.20 33.34 3.58
CA GLU A 200 8.03 34.01 4.16
C GLU A 200 7.16 34.65 3.06
N PRO A 201 5.82 34.66 3.23
CA PRO A 201 4.95 35.30 2.28
C PRO A 201 5.18 36.80 2.24
N VAL A 202 5.28 37.34 1.03
CA VAL A 202 5.28 38.78 0.75
C VAL A 202 3.98 39.15 0.05
N THR A 203 3.51 40.38 0.24
CA THR A 203 2.25 40.85 -0.36
C THR A 203 2.50 41.67 -1.61
N THR A 204 1.62 41.51 -2.59
CA THR A 204 1.61 42.30 -3.81
C THR A 204 1.17 43.75 -3.55
N ASN A 205 1.79 44.69 -4.27
CA ASN A 205 1.39 46.11 -4.26
C ASN A 205 0.13 46.36 -5.12
N ALA A 206 -0.32 47.62 -5.19
CA ALA A 206 -1.49 48.04 -5.98
C ALA A 206 -1.44 47.69 -7.48
N SER A 207 -0.24 47.47 -8.03
CA SER A 207 -0.03 47.04 -9.42
C SER A 207 0.10 45.52 -9.57
N GLY A 208 -0.16 44.75 -8.52
CA GLY A 208 -0.12 43.30 -8.48
C GLY A 208 1.30 42.72 -8.41
N TRP A 209 2.32 43.52 -8.10
CA TRP A 209 3.71 43.09 -8.09
C TRP A 209 4.22 42.76 -6.69
N SER A 210 4.99 41.69 -6.59
CA SER A 210 5.72 41.29 -5.37
C SER A 210 7.14 40.84 -5.71
N GLU A 211 8.04 40.99 -4.74
CA GLU A 211 9.46 40.64 -4.88
C GLU A 211 9.89 39.70 -3.76
N LEU A 212 10.43 38.53 -4.12
CA LEU A 212 11.02 37.56 -3.21
C LEU A 212 12.55 37.68 -3.25
N ARG A 213 13.19 37.78 -2.09
CA ARG A 213 14.67 37.80 -1.98
C ARG A 213 15.19 36.45 -1.52
N LEU A 214 16.21 35.94 -2.18
CA LEU A 214 16.85 34.66 -1.86
C LEU A 214 18.34 34.68 -2.22
N PRO A 215 19.19 33.83 -1.59
CA PRO A 215 20.60 33.70 -1.91
C PRO A 215 20.83 33.35 -3.40
N GLU A 216 21.94 33.82 -3.99
CA GLU A 216 22.27 33.57 -5.39
C GLU A 216 22.28 32.08 -5.77
N SER A 217 22.79 31.20 -4.90
CA SER A 217 22.84 29.76 -5.14
C SER A 217 21.48 29.03 -5.08
N GLU A 218 20.45 29.66 -4.50
CA GLU A 218 19.15 29.01 -4.29
C GLU A 218 18.28 29.01 -5.55
N ARG A 219 17.46 27.96 -5.68
CA ARG A 219 16.49 27.79 -6.77
C ARG A 219 15.09 27.71 -6.19
N ILE A 220 14.13 28.34 -6.85
CA ILE A 220 12.71 28.17 -6.53
C ILE A 220 12.26 26.82 -7.09
N SER A 221 11.65 25.98 -6.26
CA SER A 221 11.09 24.68 -6.66
C SER A 221 9.57 24.72 -6.81
N THR A 222 8.91 25.55 -5.99
CA THR A 222 7.46 25.79 -6.03
C THR A 222 7.21 27.26 -5.76
N LEU A 223 6.37 27.90 -6.56
CA LEU A 223 5.85 29.25 -6.32
C LEU A 223 4.34 29.16 -6.12
N VAL A 224 3.82 29.84 -5.11
CA VAL A 224 2.38 29.88 -4.79
C VAL A 224 1.95 31.31 -4.52
N ALA A 225 0.76 31.68 -5.02
CA ALA A 225 0.09 32.92 -4.66
C ALA A 225 -1.36 32.63 -4.27
N TRP A 226 -1.86 33.34 -3.25
CA TRP A 226 -3.24 33.20 -2.82
C TRP A 226 -3.78 34.50 -2.24
N LYS A 227 -5.10 34.64 -2.28
CA LYS A 227 -5.82 35.71 -1.61
C LYS A 227 -7.27 35.28 -1.36
N ASP A 228 -7.75 35.60 -0.17
CA ASP A 228 -9.14 35.38 0.21
C ASP A 228 -10.10 36.04 -0.79
N GLY A 229 -11.11 35.29 -1.23
CA GLY A 229 -12.09 35.74 -2.22
C GLY A 229 -11.60 35.74 -3.67
N ASN A 230 -10.28 35.67 -3.92
CA ASN A 230 -9.70 35.66 -5.27
C ASN A 230 -9.18 34.29 -5.70
N GLY A 231 -8.81 33.41 -4.76
CA GLY A 231 -8.38 32.04 -5.06
C GLY A 231 -6.91 31.79 -4.73
N LEU A 232 -6.37 30.70 -5.30
CA LEU A 232 -4.97 30.30 -5.23
C LEU A 232 -4.49 29.89 -6.62
N ASP A 233 -3.23 30.15 -6.95
CA ASP A 233 -2.54 29.59 -8.12
C ASP A 233 -1.08 29.22 -7.77
N TYR A 234 -0.48 28.32 -8.55
CA TYR A 234 0.88 27.86 -8.31
C TYR A 234 1.62 27.47 -9.60
N ARG A 235 2.96 27.45 -9.49
CA ARG A 235 3.90 26.96 -10.50
C ARG A 235 4.95 26.06 -9.87
N LEU A 236 5.29 24.95 -10.56
CA LEU A 236 6.33 24.02 -10.13
C LEU A 236 7.54 24.12 -11.06
N TYR A 237 8.74 24.23 -10.48
CA TYR A 237 10.03 24.35 -11.16
C TYR A 237 10.91 23.11 -10.89
N LYS A 238 10.30 21.94 -11.07
CA LYS A 238 10.94 20.63 -10.83
C LYS A 238 10.49 19.63 -11.89
N LEU A 239 11.31 18.60 -12.11
CA LEU A 239 10.90 17.44 -12.90
C LEU A 239 9.88 16.61 -12.14
N LEU A 240 9.02 15.91 -12.89
CA LEU A 240 8.12 14.91 -12.31
C LEU A 240 8.93 13.77 -11.72
N ARG A 241 8.44 13.13 -10.64
CA ARG A 241 9.12 12.00 -9.99
C ARG A 241 9.53 10.91 -10.98
N GLY A 242 8.63 10.51 -11.88
CA GLY A 242 8.91 9.52 -12.92
C GLY A 242 9.90 9.98 -14.01
N GLN A 243 10.12 11.29 -14.16
CA GLN A 243 11.07 11.85 -15.14
C GLN A 243 12.48 12.02 -14.58
N THR A 244 12.72 11.71 -13.30
CA THR A 244 14.03 11.92 -12.67
C THR A 244 15.17 11.10 -13.26
N GLY A 245 14.87 10.03 -14.01
CA GLY A 245 15.84 9.23 -14.76
C GLY A 245 16.16 9.77 -16.17
N ASP A 246 15.39 10.73 -16.68
CA ASP A 246 15.64 11.38 -17.97
C ASP A 246 16.91 12.24 -17.86
N ARG A 247 17.94 11.86 -18.63
CA ARG A 247 19.25 12.51 -18.61
C ARG A 247 19.30 13.79 -19.43
N LEU A 248 18.33 14.00 -20.33
CA LEU A 248 18.29 15.18 -21.21
C LEU A 248 17.30 16.24 -20.69
N ALA A 249 16.31 15.83 -19.90
CA ALA A 249 15.39 16.77 -19.26
C ALA A 249 16.11 17.68 -18.27
N LYS A 250 15.88 19.00 -18.44
CA LYS A 250 16.30 20.00 -17.46
C LYS A 250 15.08 20.42 -16.64
N PRO A 251 15.18 20.51 -15.31
CA PRO A 251 14.11 21.09 -14.50
C PRO A 251 13.80 22.51 -15.00
N PRO A 252 12.51 22.90 -15.08
CA PRO A 252 12.18 24.28 -15.40
C PRO A 252 12.81 25.23 -14.38
N GLU A 253 13.25 26.40 -14.83
CA GLU A 253 13.83 27.45 -13.99
C GLU A 253 12.87 28.62 -13.83
N PHE A 254 12.94 29.30 -12.69
CA PHE A 254 12.23 30.56 -12.50
C PHE A 254 12.86 31.66 -13.40
N PRO A 255 12.04 32.48 -14.09
CA PRO A 255 12.53 33.52 -14.99
C PRO A 255 13.05 34.76 -14.22
N PHE A 256 14.27 34.68 -13.68
CA PHE A 256 14.88 35.76 -12.90
C PHE A 256 15.13 37.07 -13.67
N GLU A 257 15.35 36.99 -14.99
CA GLU A 257 15.59 38.16 -15.84
C GLU A 257 14.30 38.92 -16.21
N ASP A 258 13.13 38.33 -15.96
CA ASP A 258 11.83 38.92 -16.25
C ASP A 258 10.91 38.83 -15.02
N HIS A 259 9.89 37.98 -15.06
CA HIS A 259 8.98 37.70 -13.96
C HIS A 259 8.15 36.43 -14.20
N GLU A 260 7.53 35.91 -13.15
CA GLU A 260 6.46 34.91 -13.25
C GLU A 260 5.10 35.57 -13.04
N THR A 261 4.06 35.11 -13.74
CA THR A 261 2.68 35.57 -13.53
C THR A 261 1.80 34.45 -12.99
N LEU A 262 1.21 34.66 -11.81
CA LEU A 262 0.23 33.74 -11.22
C LEU A 262 -1.18 34.33 -11.36
N LYS A 263 -2.13 33.48 -11.77
CA LYS A 263 -3.49 33.90 -12.14
C LYS A 263 -4.53 33.31 -11.19
N LEU A 264 -5.06 34.13 -10.28
CA LEU A 264 -6.07 33.72 -9.31
C LEU A 264 -7.46 33.68 -9.98
N ASN A 265 -7.87 32.48 -10.41
CA ASN A 265 -9.11 32.24 -11.17
C ASN A 265 -10.36 32.08 -10.28
N GLY A 266 -10.49 32.90 -9.24
CA GLY A 266 -11.61 32.89 -8.30
C GLY A 266 -11.50 31.82 -7.20
N SER A 267 -12.19 32.06 -6.09
CA SER A 267 -12.32 31.10 -4.99
C SER A 267 -13.68 30.40 -4.96
N ALA A 268 -13.70 29.21 -4.38
CA ALA A 268 -14.87 28.46 -3.94
C ALA A 268 -14.62 28.07 -2.48
N PRO A 269 -14.95 28.94 -1.51
CA PRO A 269 -14.56 28.75 -0.11
C PRO A 269 -14.94 27.38 0.45
N LEU A 270 -14.03 26.81 1.24
CA LEU A 270 -14.26 25.57 1.99
C LEU A 270 -14.44 25.90 3.47
N THR A 271 -15.62 25.65 4.00
CA THR A 271 -15.92 25.72 5.42
C THR A 271 -15.80 24.33 6.05
N VAL A 272 -15.02 24.22 7.11
CA VAL A 272 -14.80 22.98 7.86
C VAL A 272 -15.39 23.15 9.26
N ARG A 273 -16.31 22.25 9.65
CA ARG A 273 -16.87 22.17 11.00
C ARG A 273 -16.34 20.92 11.70
N LEU A 274 -15.65 21.12 12.82
CA LEU A 274 -15.08 20.05 13.64
C LEU A 274 -15.84 19.92 14.95
N THR A 275 -16.32 18.71 15.23
CA THR A 275 -17.09 18.39 16.44
C THR A 275 -16.55 17.14 17.13
N ASP A 276 -16.83 16.96 18.42
CA ASP A 276 -16.58 15.70 19.12
C ASP A 276 -17.75 14.71 18.98
N ALA A 277 -17.60 13.50 19.52
CA ALA A 277 -18.63 12.45 19.47
C ALA A 277 -19.97 12.84 20.13
N LYS A 278 -20.01 13.91 20.95
CA LYS A 278 -21.22 14.48 21.58
C LYS A 278 -21.78 15.65 20.77
N ASN A 279 -21.27 15.87 19.56
CA ASN A 279 -21.53 17.01 18.68
C ASN A 279 -21.12 18.36 19.30
N ALA A 280 -20.23 18.38 20.29
CA ALA A 280 -19.69 19.63 20.81
C ALA A 280 -18.64 20.19 19.85
N ALA A 281 -18.66 21.51 19.63
CA ALA A 281 -17.69 22.22 18.81
C ALA A 281 -16.27 22.06 19.36
N ILE A 282 -15.29 21.85 18.46
CA ILE A 282 -13.88 21.82 18.81
C ILE A 282 -13.25 23.16 18.45
N GLU A 283 -13.11 24.04 19.45
CA GLU A 283 -12.44 25.34 19.32
C GLU A 283 -10.92 25.19 19.24
N GLY A 284 -10.26 26.04 18.44
CA GLY A 284 -8.80 26.09 18.33
C GLY A 284 -8.16 24.91 17.60
N ALA A 285 -8.96 24.10 16.89
CA ALA A 285 -8.45 23.09 15.96
C ALA A 285 -7.88 23.79 14.72
N GLN A 286 -6.86 23.17 14.12
CA GLN A 286 -6.10 23.71 12.99
C GLN A 286 -6.23 22.83 11.76
N PRO A 287 -7.40 22.84 11.06
CA PRO A 287 -7.53 22.15 9.80
C PRO A 287 -6.52 22.67 8.76
N SER A 288 -5.91 21.76 8.01
CA SER A 288 -5.03 22.11 6.89
C SER A 288 -5.26 21.21 5.67
N ILE A 289 -5.08 21.78 4.49
CA ILE A 289 -5.24 21.06 3.22
C ILE A 289 -3.92 20.40 2.83
N TRP A 290 -3.96 19.16 2.31
CA TRP A 290 -2.74 18.43 1.96
C TRP A 290 -2.24 18.69 0.54
N LEU A 291 -3.00 18.26 -0.47
CA LEU A 291 -2.61 18.32 -1.89
C LEU A 291 -3.70 19.03 -2.69
N LEU A 292 -3.28 19.91 -3.60
CA LEU A 292 -4.15 20.49 -4.63
C LEU A 292 -3.68 20.07 -6.02
N ASN A 293 -4.63 19.81 -6.91
CA ASN A 293 -4.40 19.36 -8.28
C ASN A 293 -5.11 20.29 -9.25
N LYS A 294 -4.33 21.10 -9.97
CA LYS A 294 -4.84 21.87 -11.11
C LYS A 294 -4.82 20.97 -12.35
N GLU A 295 -5.89 20.92 -13.13
CA GLU A 295 -5.96 20.08 -14.35
C GLU A 295 -4.84 20.39 -15.36
N SER A 296 -4.46 21.66 -15.48
CA SER A 296 -3.33 22.11 -16.32
C SER A 296 -1.96 22.00 -15.62
N GLY A 297 -1.92 21.55 -14.37
CA GLY A 297 -0.72 21.41 -13.57
C GLY A 297 0.10 20.19 -13.98
N ALA A 298 1.43 20.31 -13.89
CA ALA A 298 2.33 19.19 -14.15
C ALA A 298 2.26 18.12 -13.04
N ASP A 299 1.98 18.53 -11.80
CA ASP A 299 1.93 17.70 -10.59
C ASP A 299 1.11 18.39 -9.49
N SER A 300 0.85 17.69 -8.38
CA SER A 300 0.16 18.23 -7.20
C SER A 300 0.98 19.32 -6.50
N LEU A 301 0.31 20.40 -6.07
CA LEU A 301 0.85 21.31 -5.06
C LEU A 301 0.77 20.65 -3.69
N ASN A 302 1.92 20.43 -3.05
CA ASN A 302 1.95 19.93 -1.68
C ASN A 302 1.96 21.10 -0.68
N LEU A 303 0.82 21.32 -0.03
CA LEU A 303 0.63 22.38 0.95
C LEU A 303 1.22 22.05 2.32
N SER A 304 1.71 20.82 2.56
CA SER A 304 2.38 20.48 3.83
C SER A 304 3.65 21.31 4.10
N PHE A 305 4.22 21.90 3.05
CA PHE A 305 5.36 22.83 3.17
C PHE A 305 4.93 24.25 3.56
N PHE A 306 3.68 24.61 3.31
CA PHE A 306 3.10 25.95 3.51
C PHE A 306 2.05 26.00 4.61
N THR A 307 1.89 24.91 5.39
CA THR A 307 0.83 24.76 6.41
C THR A 307 0.74 25.97 7.33
N GLU A 308 1.87 26.50 7.81
CA GLU A 308 1.90 27.63 8.75
C GLU A 308 1.30 28.94 8.18
N PHE A 309 1.15 29.05 6.86
CA PHE A 309 0.60 30.23 6.18
C PHE A 309 -0.84 30.01 5.67
N LEU A 310 -1.30 28.76 5.61
CA LEU A 310 -2.53 28.36 4.92
C LEU A 310 -3.45 27.49 5.79
N GLU A 311 -3.07 27.16 7.03
CA GLU A 311 -3.96 26.55 8.01
C GLU A 311 -5.00 27.56 8.52
N GLU A 312 -6.17 27.05 8.86
CA GLU A 312 -7.23 27.83 9.50
C GLU A 312 -7.33 27.44 10.96
N THR A 313 -7.88 28.32 11.80
CA THR A 313 -8.18 28.01 13.20
C THR A 313 -9.68 28.03 13.42
N THR A 314 -10.23 26.98 14.05
CA THR A 314 -11.66 26.91 14.34
C THR A 314 -12.06 27.87 15.45
N GLY A 315 -13.17 28.58 15.27
CA GLY A 315 -13.78 29.41 16.31
C GLY A 315 -14.45 28.60 17.41
N SER A 316 -15.13 29.29 18.33
CA SER A 316 -15.88 28.66 19.43
C SER A 316 -17.09 27.82 18.96
N ASP A 317 -17.51 27.99 17.71
CA ASP A 317 -18.50 27.16 17.02
C ASP A 317 -17.88 25.93 16.32
N GLY A 318 -16.56 25.76 16.39
CA GLY A 318 -15.82 24.67 15.78
C GLY A 318 -15.65 24.84 14.27
N VAL A 319 -15.84 26.04 13.74
CA VAL A 319 -15.81 26.33 12.30
C VAL A 319 -14.54 27.10 11.92
N GLY A 320 -13.87 26.63 10.85
CA GLY A 320 -12.80 27.35 10.14
C GLY A 320 -13.14 27.44 8.65
N THR A 321 -12.71 28.50 7.94
CA THR A 321 -13.06 28.68 6.51
C THR A 321 -11.88 29.12 5.68
N PHE A 322 -11.48 28.29 4.72
CA PHE A 322 -10.48 28.60 3.70
C PHE A 322 -11.10 29.46 2.60
N LYS A 323 -11.10 30.79 2.77
CA LYS A 323 -11.74 31.73 1.81
C LYS A 323 -11.00 31.83 0.47
N TRP A 324 -9.72 31.43 0.45
CA TRP A 324 -8.88 31.38 -0.74
C TRP A 324 -9.03 30.08 -1.55
N PHE A 325 -9.75 29.07 -1.05
CA PHE A 325 -9.81 27.75 -1.70
C PHE A 325 -10.17 27.87 -3.19
N PRO A 326 -9.36 27.31 -4.12
CA PRO A 326 -9.46 27.67 -5.54
C PRO A 326 -10.65 27.02 -6.24
N LYS A 327 -11.35 27.78 -7.10
CA LYS A 327 -12.49 27.28 -7.88
C LYS A 327 -12.13 26.17 -8.88
N TRP A 328 -10.87 26.14 -9.34
CA TRP A 328 -10.37 25.15 -10.29
C TRP A 328 -10.11 23.77 -9.66
N GLN A 329 -10.12 23.64 -8.33
CA GLN A 329 -9.95 22.35 -7.66
C GLN A 329 -11.25 21.55 -7.79
N LYS A 330 -11.22 20.48 -8.60
CA LYS A 330 -12.39 19.62 -8.86
C LYS A 330 -12.29 18.22 -8.26
N SER A 331 -11.08 17.71 -8.05
CA SER A 331 -10.88 16.40 -7.44
C SER A 331 -11.03 16.46 -5.91
N GLU A 332 -11.24 15.31 -5.30
CA GLU A 332 -11.21 15.15 -3.84
C GLU A 332 -9.93 15.72 -3.23
N VAL A 333 -10.08 16.29 -2.05
CA VAL A 333 -9.02 16.93 -1.27
C VAL A 333 -9.00 16.37 0.13
N VAL A 334 -7.81 16.06 0.62
CA VAL A 334 -7.60 15.66 2.00
C VAL A 334 -7.45 16.90 2.90
N VAL A 335 -8.23 16.93 3.98
CA VAL A 335 -8.17 17.91 5.07
C VAL A 335 -7.70 17.23 6.36
N TRP A 336 -6.62 17.74 6.96
CA TRP A 336 -6.06 17.27 8.23
C TRP A 336 -6.54 18.15 9.39
N PRO A 337 -7.36 17.66 10.33
CA PRO A 337 -8.10 18.50 11.27
C PRO A 337 -7.33 18.89 12.55
N ASN A 338 -5.99 18.92 12.55
CA ASN A 338 -5.10 18.93 13.72
C ASN A 338 -5.72 19.56 15.00
N ALA A 339 -6.04 18.75 16.01
CA ALA A 339 -6.70 19.21 17.23
C ALA A 339 -6.09 18.54 18.47
N LYS A 340 -5.71 19.33 19.48
CA LYS A 340 -5.08 18.82 20.71
C LYS A 340 -6.03 17.87 21.45
N GLY A 341 -5.56 16.68 21.79
CA GLY A 341 -6.33 15.68 22.53
C GLY A 341 -7.34 14.89 21.68
N TYR A 342 -7.38 15.11 20.36
CA TYR A 342 -8.25 14.41 19.42
C TYR A 342 -7.44 13.60 18.41
N VAL A 343 -8.08 12.61 17.80
CA VAL A 343 -7.49 11.80 16.74
C VAL A 343 -7.17 12.67 15.52
N ARG A 344 -5.94 12.55 15.03
CA ARG A 344 -5.49 13.15 13.77
C ARG A 344 -5.74 12.18 12.60
N GLN A 345 -6.97 12.12 12.13
CA GLN A 345 -7.38 11.28 10.99
C GLN A 345 -7.82 12.14 9.81
N ARG A 346 -7.44 11.74 8.59
CA ARG A 346 -7.74 12.47 7.37
C ARG A 346 -9.25 12.56 7.15
N GLN A 347 -9.69 13.73 6.76
CA GLN A 347 -11.03 13.97 6.25
C GLN A 347 -10.94 14.17 4.74
N VAL A 348 -11.97 13.79 4.00
CA VAL A 348 -12.00 13.97 2.55
C VAL A 348 -13.14 14.90 2.19
N TYR A 349 -12.82 15.96 1.47
CA TYR A 349 -13.74 16.89 0.88
C TYR A 349 -13.81 16.65 -0.63
N ASP A 350 -15.00 16.43 -1.17
CA ASP A 350 -15.28 16.35 -2.60
C ASP A 350 -15.97 17.64 -3.07
N PRO A 351 -15.27 18.52 -3.81
CA PRO A 351 -15.84 19.77 -4.30
C PRO A 351 -17.11 19.60 -5.16
N THR A 352 -17.35 18.42 -5.74
CA THR A 352 -18.49 18.16 -6.62
C THR A 352 -19.75 17.73 -5.87
N VAL A 353 -19.60 17.23 -4.64
CA VAL A 353 -20.70 16.70 -3.81
C VAL A 353 -20.96 17.58 -2.59
N ASP A 354 -19.88 18.01 -1.93
CA ASP A 354 -19.93 18.64 -0.60
C ASP A 354 -20.21 20.15 -0.66
N ASN A 355 -20.13 20.76 -1.85
CA ASN A 355 -20.53 22.15 -2.11
C ASN A 355 -19.97 23.19 -1.11
N GLY A 356 -18.67 23.09 -0.79
CA GLY A 356 -17.98 24.03 0.10
C GLY A 356 -18.15 23.77 1.60
N GLN A 357 -18.74 22.64 2.01
CA GLN A 357 -18.94 22.29 3.43
C GLN A 357 -18.33 20.93 3.76
N LEU A 358 -17.49 20.87 4.79
CA LEU A 358 -16.96 19.62 5.33
C LEU A 358 -17.26 19.54 6.82
N ASP A 359 -18.13 18.58 7.18
CA ASP A 359 -18.46 18.29 8.57
C ASP A 359 -17.73 17.03 9.04
N ALA A 360 -16.92 17.14 10.09
CA ALA A 360 -16.18 16.02 10.64
C ALA A 360 -16.33 15.91 12.17
N THR A 361 -16.43 14.66 12.62
CA THR A 361 -16.47 14.30 14.04
C THR A 361 -15.17 13.62 14.44
N LEU A 362 -14.48 14.16 15.45
CA LEU A 362 -13.21 13.65 15.95
C LEU A 362 -13.39 12.95 17.30
N SER A 363 -12.80 11.77 17.42
CA SER A 363 -12.74 11.05 18.69
C SER A 363 -11.66 11.63 19.60
N LYS A 364 -11.89 11.63 20.92
CA LYS A 364 -10.86 11.96 21.91
C LYS A 364 -9.84 10.82 22.01
N LEU A 365 -8.57 11.18 22.18
CA LEU A 365 -7.52 10.21 22.50
C LEU A 365 -7.79 9.57 23.87
N GLN A 366 -7.46 8.30 24.02
CA GLN A 366 -7.62 7.50 25.23
C GLN A 366 -6.25 7.19 25.83
N PRO A 367 -6.08 7.27 27.15
CA PRO A 367 -4.80 6.98 27.78
C PRO A 367 -4.50 5.48 27.79
N ILE A 368 -3.27 5.12 27.41
CA ILE A 368 -2.63 3.84 27.71
C ILE A 368 -1.55 4.15 28.76
N ARG A 369 -1.54 3.40 29.87
CA ARG A 369 -0.63 3.62 31.00
C ARG A 369 0.09 2.36 31.38
N GLY A 370 1.18 2.51 32.12
CA GLY A 370 1.88 1.42 32.77
C GLY A 370 3.17 1.90 33.40
N LYS A 371 3.92 0.94 33.92
CA LYS A 371 5.23 1.13 34.54
C LYS A 371 6.29 0.28 33.86
N VAL A 372 7.49 0.83 33.73
CA VAL A 372 8.67 0.11 33.24
C VAL A 372 9.65 -0.08 34.39
N VAL A 373 10.14 -1.30 34.57
CA VAL A 373 11.15 -1.64 35.59
C VAL A 373 12.37 -2.29 34.97
N MET A 374 13.52 -2.04 35.58
CA MET A 374 14.80 -2.67 35.29
C MET A 374 14.78 -4.16 35.67
N PRO A 375 15.74 -4.99 35.19
CA PRO A 375 15.80 -6.42 35.56
C PRO A 375 15.88 -6.68 37.06
N ASP A 376 16.44 -5.74 37.83
CA ASP A 376 16.57 -5.81 39.29
C ASP A 376 15.32 -5.30 40.05
N GLY A 377 14.28 -4.90 39.33
CA GLY A 377 12.99 -4.43 39.87
C GLY A 377 12.93 -2.93 40.19
N GLN A 378 14.01 -2.17 39.99
CA GLN A 378 13.98 -0.72 40.17
C GLN A 378 13.20 -0.03 39.03
N PRO A 379 12.57 1.13 39.25
CA PRO A 379 11.98 1.92 38.18
C PRO A 379 12.97 2.24 37.06
N ALA A 380 12.57 2.05 35.81
CA ALA A 380 13.37 2.42 34.67
C ALA A 380 13.00 3.83 34.21
N GLN A 381 13.83 4.82 34.54
CA GLN A 381 13.65 6.21 34.13
C GLN A 381 14.17 6.45 32.70
N ASN A 382 13.54 7.39 31.97
CA ASN A 382 13.98 7.85 30.65
C ASN A 382 13.96 6.79 29.55
N VAL A 383 13.10 5.78 29.68
CA VAL A 383 12.91 4.73 28.67
C VAL A 383 11.74 5.09 27.77
N ALA A 384 11.93 4.98 26.44
CA ALA A 384 10.86 5.26 25.48
C ALA A 384 9.93 4.04 25.30
N VAL A 385 8.64 4.26 25.54
CA VAL A 385 7.57 3.31 25.28
C VAL A 385 6.77 3.80 24.08
N MET A 386 6.62 2.95 23.08
CA MET A 386 6.01 3.27 21.80
C MET A 386 4.75 2.44 21.58
N ALA A 387 3.77 3.05 20.93
CA ALA A 387 2.49 2.44 20.60
C ALA A 387 2.19 2.56 19.10
N ILE A 388 1.81 1.44 18.47
CA ILE A 388 1.32 1.40 17.09
C ILE A 388 -0.09 0.84 17.10
N GLY A 389 -1.03 1.59 16.54
CA GLY A 389 -2.43 1.19 16.38
C GLY A 389 -2.77 0.88 14.92
N ALA A 390 -3.63 -0.11 14.72
CA ALA A 390 -4.21 -0.45 13.43
C ALA A 390 -5.73 -0.59 13.54
N GLY A 391 -6.45 -0.02 12.58
CA GLY A 391 -7.90 -0.19 12.40
C GLY A 391 -8.23 -0.27 10.92
N TYR A 392 -9.52 -0.14 10.58
CA TYR A 392 -9.97 -0.14 9.18
C TYR A 392 -9.65 1.17 8.42
N SER A 393 -9.13 2.18 9.11
CA SER A 393 -8.65 3.42 8.52
C SER A 393 -7.25 3.24 7.90
N LEU A 394 -6.99 3.96 6.80
CA LEU A 394 -5.65 4.10 6.22
C LEU A 394 -4.67 4.81 7.17
N ASP A 395 -5.18 5.70 8.04
CA ASP A 395 -4.36 6.45 8.99
C ASP A 395 -4.16 5.64 10.28
N ARG A 396 -3.04 4.91 10.32
CA ARG A 396 -2.60 4.17 11.50
C ARG A 396 -2.09 5.11 12.59
N PHE A 397 -2.31 4.73 13.85
CA PHE A 397 -1.78 5.50 14.98
C PHE A 397 -0.31 5.13 15.25
N ARG A 398 0.52 6.14 15.54
CA ARG A 398 1.88 5.98 16.07
C ARG A 398 2.19 7.10 17.04
N SER A 399 2.57 6.77 18.26
CA SER A 399 3.06 7.73 19.28
C SER A 399 3.87 6.99 20.34
N GLY A 400 4.51 7.73 21.23
CA GLY A 400 5.16 7.17 22.41
C GLY A 400 5.21 8.15 23.57
N ALA A 401 5.78 7.68 24.67
CA ALA A 401 6.05 8.43 25.88
C ALA A 401 7.38 7.97 26.47
N THR A 402 8.01 8.83 27.27
CA THR A 402 9.23 8.51 28.02
C THR A 402 8.86 8.34 29.48
N THR A 403 9.42 7.32 30.13
CA THR A 403 9.15 7.05 31.54
C THR A 403 9.70 8.12 32.47
N ASP A 404 8.94 8.44 33.52
CA ASP A 404 9.34 9.35 34.60
C ASP A 404 10.31 8.68 35.61
N GLU A 405 10.68 9.41 36.67
CA GLU A 405 11.57 8.93 37.76
C GLU A 405 11.03 7.67 38.46
N ASP A 406 9.71 7.50 38.48
CA ASP A 406 9.02 6.36 39.09
C ASP A 406 8.77 5.23 38.07
N GLY A 407 9.24 5.40 36.83
CA GLY A 407 9.13 4.45 35.73
C GLY A 407 7.76 4.46 35.04
N ASN A 408 6.88 5.40 35.35
CA ASN A 408 5.53 5.46 34.78
C ASN A 408 5.52 6.11 33.40
N TYR A 409 4.59 5.69 32.55
CA TYR A 409 4.34 6.34 31.26
C TYR A 409 2.84 6.50 30.97
N GLU A 410 2.50 7.48 30.13
CA GLU A 410 1.16 7.67 29.57
C GLU A 410 1.23 8.00 28.09
N ILE A 411 0.51 7.24 27.25
CA ILE A 411 0.37 7.49 25.81
C ILE A 411 -1.09 7.78 25.50
N LEU A 412 -1.37 8.92 24.86
CA LEU A 412 -2.71 9.28 24.39
C LEU A 412 -2.97 8.66 23.01
N ALA A 413 -3.66 7.53 22.99
CA ALA A 413 -3.91 6.66 21.84
C ALA A 413 -5.22 6.95 21.12
N ALA A 414 -5.26 6.76 19.79
CA ALA A 414 -6.50 6.84 19.03
C ALA A 414 -7.42 5.63 19.32
N PRO A 415 -8.72 5.84 19.64
CA PRO A 415 -9.64 4.73 19.79
C PRO A 415 -9.99 4.08 18.44
N ASN A 416 -10.71 2.96 18.51
CA ASN A 416 -11.17 2.12 17.39
C ASN A 416 -10.02 1.46 16.61
N GLN A 417 -8.95 1.08 17.32
CA GLN A 417 -7.80 0.38 16.77
C GLN A 417 -7.35 -0.72 17.73
N VAL A 418 -6.78 -1.80 17.18
CA VAL A 418 -5.98 -2.79 17.92
C VAL A 418 -4.54 -2.32 18.01
N TYR A 419 -3.85 -2.65 19.09
CA TYR A 419 -2.57 -2.05 19.43
C TYR A 419 -1.45 -3.05 19.68
N MET A 420 -0.23 -2.58 19.44
CA MET A 420 0.99 -3.13 20.02
C MET A 420 1.76 -2.04 20.77
N LEU A 421 2.37 -2.41 21.89
CA LEU A 421 3.27 -1.61 22.70
C LEU A 421 4.66 -2.25 22.72
N PHE A 422 5.71 -1.44 22.68
CA PHE A 422 7.08 -1.91 22.70
C PHE A 422 8.04 -0.88 23.30
N ILE A 423 9.20 -1.34 23.73
CA ILE A 423 10.31 -0.51 24.20
C ILE A 423 11.19 -0.11 23.01
N GLU A 424 11.54 1.17 22.93
CA GLU A 424 12.51 1.71 21.98
C GLU A 424 13.74 2.22 22.73
N ASP A 425 14.71 1.34 22.94
CA ASP A 425 15.98 1.64 23.62
C ASP A 425 17.14 0.89 22.94
N LYS A 426 18.36 1.39 23.12
CA LYS A 426 19.58 0.83 22.50
C LYS A 426 20.16 -0.36 23.28
N ASP A 427 19.97 -0.37 24.59
CA ASP A 427 20.56 -1.35 25.52
C ASP A 427 19.50 -2.31 26.07
N TRP A 428 18.25 -1.85 26.11
CA TRP A 428 17.13 -2.55 26.74
C TRP A 428 15.99 -2.85 25.76
N SER A 429 15.30 -3.94 26.01
CA SER A 429 14.10 -4.34 25.29
C SER A 429 13.14 -5.05 26.23
N ALA A 430 11.93 -5.34 25.74
CA ALA A 430 10.99 -6.23 26.40
C ALA A 430 10.13 -6.92 25.32
N PRO A 431 9.52 -8.08 25.62
CA PRO A 431 8.50 -8.66 24.75
C PRO A 431 7.40 -7.65 24.45
N ILE A 432 6.95 -7.59 23.20
CA ILE A 432 5.87 -6.69 22.81
C ILE A 432 4.57 -7.06 23.56
N GLN A 433 3.78 -6.05 23.91
CA GLN A 433 2.42 -6.27 24.42
C GLN A 433 1.43 -5.96 23.32
N THR A 434 0.57 -6.91 22.99
CA THR A 434 -0.43 -6.80 21.92
C THR A 434 -1.66 -7.65 22.25
N GLY A 435 -2.63 -7.76 21.33
CA GLY A 435 -3.87 -8.51 21.59
C GLY A 435 -4.93 -7.72 22.37
N PHE A 436 -4.89 -6.39 22.31
CA PHE A 436 -5.90 -5.53 22.91
C PHE A 436 -6.34 -4.40 21.95
N ALA A 437 -7.51 -3.83 22.22
CA ALA A 437 -8.04 -2.70 21.48
C ALA A 437 -8.31 -1.49 22.38
N VAL A 438 -8.03 -0.30 21.85
CA VAL A 438 -8.41 0.96 22.47
C VAL A 438 -9.78 1.33 21.92
N LEU A 439 -10.78 1.44 22.80
CA LEU A 439 -12.15 1.82 22.44
C LEU A 439 -12.55 3.12 23.16
N PRO A 440 -13.48 3.92 22.60
CA PRO A 440 -13.91 5.17 23.23
C PRO A 440 -14.44 4.94 24.65
N GLU A 441 -13.99 5.77 25.60
CA GLU A 441 -14.45 5.80 27.00
C GLU A 441 -14.26 4.48 27.78
N LYS A 442 -13.52 3.50 27.22
CA LYS A 442 -13.19 2.24 27.89
C LYS A 442 -11.89 2.40 28.67
N VAL A 443 -11.93 2.14 29.98
CA VAL A 443 -10.73 2.08 30.82
C VAL A 443 -9.94 0.82 30.45
N LEU A 444 -8.64 1.01 30.20
CA LEU A 444 -7.70 -0.06 29.92
C LEU A 444 -6.97 -0.46 31.21
N PRO A 445 -6.51 -1.73 31.32
CA PRO A 445 -5.56 -2.09 32.36
C PRO A 445 -4.23 -1.34 32.17
N ASP A 446 -3.40 -1.35 33.20
CA ASP A 446 -2.01 -0.91 33.07
C ASP A 446 -1.19 -1.97 32.31
N PHE A 447 -0.26 -1.50 31.47
CA PHE A 447 0.59 -2.32 30.61
C PHE A 447 2.05 -2.18 31.06
N ASP A 448 2.44 -2.99 32.05
CA ASP A 448 3.75 -2.90 32.67
C ASP A 448 4.81 -3.70 31.91
N PHE A 449 6.03 -3.17 31.81
CA PHE A 449 7.17 -3.83 31.19
C PHE A 449 8.28 -4.13 32.21
N GLN A 450 8.85 -5.33 32.13
CA GLN A 450 10.15 -5.62 32.74
C GLN A 450 11.21 -5.67 31.63
N LEU A 451 12.25 -4.86 31.77
CA LEU A 451 13.31 -4.77 30.79
C LEU A 451 14.23 -6.00 30.84
N GLY A 452 14.66 -6.43 29.66
CA GLY A 452 15.76 -7.35 29.40
C GLY A 452 16.77 -6.72 28.46
N LYS A 453 17.91 -7.39 28.23
CA LYS A 453 18.90 -6.90 27.26
C LYS A 453 18.32 -6.91 25.85
N ALA A 454 18.59 -5.86 25.07
CA ALA A 454 18.22 -5.84 23.67
C ALA A 454 19.09 -6.82 22.85
N THR A 455 18.52 -7.35 21.78
CA THR A 455 19.20 -8.21 20.82
C THR A 455 19.77 -7.37 19.69
N ARG A 456 21.06 -7.57 19.40
CA ARG A 456 21.73 -7.02 18.23
C ARG A 456 21.59 -7.98 17.05
N VAL A 457 20.72 -7.66 16.11
CA VAL A 457 20.56 -8.40 14.84
C VAL A 457 21.51 -7.78 13.82
N HIS A 458 22.39 -8.57 13.20
CA HIS A 458 23.37 -8.01 12.25
C HIS A 458 23.76 -8.99 11.14
N GLY A 459 24.22 -8.46 10.02
CA GLY A 459 24.81 -9.26 8.95
C GLY A 459 25.06 -8.45 7.70
N ARG A 460 25.04 -9.10 6.53
CA ARG A 460 25.30 -8.48 5.23
C ARG A 460 24.15 -8.67 4.26
N VAL A 461 23.92 -7.66 3.43
CA VAL A 461 23.15 -7.76 2.20
C VAL A 461 24.08 -8.22 1.08
N LEU A 462 23.75 -9.34 0.47
CA LEU A 462 24.55 -10.00 -0.55
C LEU A 462 23.74 -10.16 -1.84
N ASN A 463 24.39 -9.99 -2.99
CA ASN A 463 23.77 -10.24 -4.29
C ASN A 463 23.56 -11.75 -4.45
N ALA A 464 22.30 -12.17 -4.62
CA ALA A 464 21.96 -13.59 -4.72
C ALA A 464 22.66 -14.33 -5.87
N ALA A 465 23.05 -13.62 -6.94
CA ALA A 465 23.71 -14.21 -8.11
C ALA A 465 25.23 -14.29 -7.97
N THR A 466 25.88 -13.32 -7.31
CA THR A 466 27.36 -13.23 -7.25
C THR A 466 27.94 -13.50 -5.87
N GLY A 467 27.13 -13.37 -4.82
CA GLY A 467 27.57 -13.39 -3.42
C GLY A 467 28.26 -12.10 -2.96
N ASP A 468 28.38 -11.08 -3.83
CA ASP A 468 29.05 -9.83 -3.50
C ASP A 468 28.19 -8.95 -2.57
N PRO A 469 28.81 -8.14 -1.69
CA PRO A 469 28.08 -7.18 -0.87
C PRO A 469 27.32 -6.13 -1.68
N VAL A 470 26.11 -5.81 -1.24
CA VAL A 470 25.25 -4.79 -1.87
C VAL A 470 25.20 -3.54 -0.97
N PRO A 471 25.86 -2.44 -1.34
CA PRO A 471 25.86 -1.22 -0.55
C PRO A 471 24.61 -0.37 -0.77
N ASP A 472 24.33 0.53 0.17
CA ASP A 472 23.24 1.53 0.11
C ASP A 472 21.85 0.92 -0.10
N GLN A 473 21.68 -0.36 0.24
CA GLN A 473 20.42 -1.06 0.07
C GLN A 473 19.51 -0.78 1.27
N LEU A 474 18.32 -0.21 1.04
CA LEU A 474 17.31 -0.01 2.09
C LEU A 474 16.72 -1.36 2.52
N LEU A 475 16.90 -1.71 3.79
CA LEU A 475 16.31 -2.85 4.48
C LEU A 475 15.12 -2.42 5.32
N TYR A 476 14.18 -3.35 5.50
CA TYR A 476 13.01 -3.26 6.35
C TYR A 476 13.05 -4.40 7.36
N PHE A 477 13.00 -4.04 8.63
CA PHE A 477 12.96 -4.96 9.75
C PHE A 477 11.65 -4.78 10.49
N GLN A 478 10.80 -5.81 10.47
CA GLN A 478 9.40 -5.75 10.86
C GLN A 478 9.06 -6.73 11.97
N GLN A 479 8.21 -6.28 12.88
CA GLN A 479 7.57 -7.09 13.90
C GLN A 479 6.05 -6.83 13.87
N SER A 480 5.25 -7.88 13.97
CA SER A 480 3.79 -7.80 13.93
C SER A 480 3.20 -8.05 15.33
N GLY A 481 2.14 -7.33 15.67
CA GLY A 481 1.29 -7.66 16.82
C GLY A 481 0.14 -8.61 16.44
N THR A 482 -0.74 -8.88 17.40
CA THR A 482 -1.93 -9.71 17.17
C THR A 482 -2.87 -9.00 16.18
N ALA A 483 -3.27 -9.71 15.14
CA ALA A 483 -4.20 -9.19 14.15
C ALA A 483 -5.65 -9.27 14.64
N LEU A 484 -6.51 -8.37 14.17
CA LEU A 484 -7.92 -8.32 14.59
C LEU A 484 -8.66 -9.64 14.36
N HIS A 485 -8.34 -10.37 13.29
CA HIS A 485 -8.99 -11.66 12.99
C HIS A 485 -8.70 -12.75 14.02
N ASP A 486 -7.61 -12.62 14.79
CA ASP A 486 -7.23 -13.52 15.90
C ASP A 486 -7.81 -13.05 17.24
N MET A 487 -8.67 -12.02 17.24
CA MET A 487 -9.26 -11.40 18.42
C MET A 487 -10.80 -11.50 18.38
N PRO A 488 -11.39 -12.69 18.55
CA PRO A 488 -12.82 -12.93 18.31
C PRO A 488 -13.74 -12.09 19.21
N ASP A 489 -13.27 -11.67 20.38
CA ASP A 489 -14.03 -10.85 21.34
C ASP A 489 -13.91 -9.34 21.10
N VAL A 490 -13.17 -8.92 20.06
CA VAL A 490 -12.94 -7.52 19.73
C VAL A 490 -13.61 -7.17 18.40
N THR A 491 -14.51 -6.20 18.46
CA THR A 491 -15.15 -5.62 17.28
C THR A 491 -14.75 -4.15 17.13
N LEU A 492 -14.19 -3.79 15.97
CA LEU A 492 -13.93 -2.40 15.61
C LEU A 492 -15.01 -1.90 14.64
N PRO A 493 -15.38 -0.60 14.69
CA PRO A 493 -16.25 0.00 13.69
C PRO A 493 -15.69 -0.15 12.27
N ASN A 494 -16.46 -0.77 11.37
CA ASN A 494 -16.12 -0.92 9.95
C ASN A 494 -17.26 -0.39 9.04
N PRO A 495 -17.61 0.91 9.12
CA PRO A 495 -18.75 1.46 8.40
C PRO A 495 -18.61 1.38 6.87
N GLU A 496 -17.39 1.21 6.38
CA GLU A 496 -17.06 1.12 4.95
C GLU A 496 -16.92 -0.32 4.46
N ASN A 497 -17.19 -1.31 5.34
CA ASN A 497 -17.03 -2.74 5.05
C ASN A 497 -15.65 -3.07 4.44
N SER A 498 -14.61 -2.39 4.93
CA SER A 498 -13.24 -2.53 4.48
C SER A 498 -12.75 -3.96 4.73
N ARG A 499 -12.08 -4.53 3.71
CA ARG A 499 -11.42 -5.84 3.76
C ARG A 499 -9.92 -5.73 4.10
N VAL A 500 -9.46 -4.54 4.51
CA VAL A 500 -8.06 -4.32 4.89
C VAL A 500 -7.68 -5.26 6.03
N TYR A 501 -6.53 -5.91 5.91
CA TYR A 501 -5.94 -6.68 7.00
C TYR A 501 -5.52 -5.75 8.14
N VAL A 502 -6.18 -5.90 9.30
CA VAL A 502 -5.96 -5.07 10.47
C VAL A 502 -4.97 -5.76 11.41
N CYS A 503 -3.71 -5.30 11.35
CA CYS A 503 -2.63 -5.78 12.20
C CYS A 503 -1.69 -4.60 12.53
N PRO A 504 -1.39 -4.33 13.82
CA PRO A 504 -0.38 -3.35 14.19
C PRO A 504 1.00 -3.90 13.86
N MET A 505 1.83 -3.11 13.17
CA MET A 505 3.14 -3.56 12.69
C MET A 505 4.19 -2.48 12.95
N ARG A 506 5.25 -2.85 13.67
CA ARG A 506 6.46 -2.06 13.86
C ARG A 506 7.40 -2.32 12.69
N GLN A 507 7.96 -1.25 12.13
CA GLN A 507 8.94 -1.36 11.05
C GLN A 507 10.09 -0.40 11.33
N GLN A 508 11.30 -0.94 11.42
CA GLN A 508 12.56 -0.22 11.42
C GLN A 508 13.16 -0.31 10.02
N ASN A 509 13.86 0.74 9.61
CA ASN A 509 14.51 0.78 8.30
C ASN A 509 15.98 1.19 8.50
N MET A 510 16.86 0.68 7.65
CA MET A 510 18.27 1.07 7.61
C MET A 510 18.82 0.86 6.19
N ARG A 511 19.87 1.58 5.81
CA ARG A 511 20.65 1.26 4.60
C ARG A 511 21.92 0.48 4.91
N SER A 512 22.26 -0.49 4.07
CA SER A 512 23.53 -1.21 4.18
C SER A 512 24.75 -0.30 3.89
N ASP A 513 25.86 -0.54 4.57
CA ASP A 513 27.10 0.20 4.36
C ASP A 513 27.85 -0.21 3.07
N SER A 514 29.04 0.33 2.83
CA SER A 514 29.87 0.00 1.65
C SER A 514 30.29 -1.47 1.56
N GLU A 515 30.24 -2.21 2.67
CA GLU A 515 30.51 -3.65 2.75
C GLU A 515 29.21 -4.48 2.89
N GLY A 516 28.07 -3.86 2.59
CA GLY A 516 26.75 -4.48 2.69
C GLY A 516 26.26 -4.72 4.12
N LYS A 517 26.96 -4.24 5.15
CA LYS A 517 26.61 -4.53 6.55
C LYS A 517 25.39 -3.76 7.01
N PHE A 518 24.62 -4.35 7.90
CA PHE A 518 23.50 -3.72 8.59
C PHE A 518 23.42 -4.17 10.05
N GLU A 519 22.72 -3.39 10.87
CA GLU A 519 22.47 -3.68 12.27
C GLU A 519 21.10 -3.15 12.73
N PHE A 520 20.35 -3.98 13.45
CA PHE A 520 19.11 -3.59 14.11
C PHE A 520 19.16 -3.96 15.59
N ILE A 521 18.53 -3.13 16.43
CA ILE A 521 18.32 -3.39 17.85
C ILE A 521 16.84 -3.67 18.08
N THR A 522 16.55 -4.80 18.72
CA THR A 522 15.17 -5.26 18.95
C THR A 522 15.05 -6.12 20.21
N GLY A 523 13.83 -6.50 20.56
CA GLY A 523 13.54 -7.44 21.65
C GLY A 523 13.03 -8.79 21.18
N PRO A 524 12.66 -9.67 22.12
CA PRO A 524 12.09 -10.98 21.83
C PRO A 524 10.83 -10.92 20.96
N GLY A 525 10.57 -11.99 20.21
CA GLY A 525 9.38 -12.17 19.39
C GLY A 525 9.69 -12.59 17.96
N GLU A 526 8.65 -12.64 17.14
CA GLU A 526 8.74 -12.96 15.72
C GLU A 526 9.11 -11.72 14.90
N HIS A 527 10.08 -11.88 14.01
CA HIS A 527 10.64 -10.80 13.20
C HIS A 527 10.72 -11.21 11.73
N ARG A 528 10.68 -10.20 10.88
CA ARG A 528 10.85 -10.31 9.43
C ARG A 528 11.87 -9.30 8.95
N LEU A 529 12.92 -9.75 8.28
CA LEU A 529 13.91 -8.91 7.61
C LEU A 529 13.73 -9.02 6.10
N PHE A 530 13.62 -7.89 5.40
CA PHE A 530 13.44 -7.90 3.94
C PHE A 530 13.93 -6.61 3.28
N VAL A 531 14.19 -6.67 1.97
CA VAL A 531 14.41 -5.47 1.14
C VAL A 531 13.17 -5.17 0.29
N ARG A 532 12.61 -6.22 -0.31
CA ARG A 532 11.37 -6.21 -1.11
C ARG A 532 10.63 -7.53 -0.88
N GLY A 533 9.36 -7.59 -1.26
CA GLY A 533 8.44 -8.65 -0.83
C GLY A 533 8.91 -10.10 -1.00
N THR A 534 9.78 -10.41 -1.98
CA THR A 534 10.34 -11.76 -2.19
C THR A 534 11.63 -12.03 -1.43
N ASP A 535 12.41 -11.00 -1.13
CA ASP A 535 13.72 -11.11 -0.50
C ASP A 535 13.52 -10.93 1.01
N THR A 536 13.00 -11.98 1.64
CA THR A 536 12.53 -11.99 3.02
C THR A 536 13.12 -13.16 3.81
N VAL A 537 13.49 -12.91 5.06
CA VAL A 537 13.76 -13.95 6.07
C VAL A 537 12.89 -13.69 7.29
N GLU A 538 12.24 -14.74 7.79
CA GLU A 538 11.45 -14.74 9.01
C GLU A 538 12.18 -15.55 10.08
N PHE A 539 12.21 -15.05 11.32
CA PHE A 539 12.90 -15.68 12.43
C PHE A 539 12.35 -15.23 13.79
N THR A 540 12.65 -15.99 14.84
CA THR A 540 12.21 -15.72 16.20
C THR A 540 13.42 -15.45 17.08
N ILE A 541 13.33 -14.40 17.90
CA ILE A 541 14.30 -14.10 18.96
C ILE A 541 13.64 -14.47 20.29
N VAL A 542 14.35 -15.22 21.13
CA VAL A 542 13.87 -15.66 22.46
C VAL A 542 14.62 -14.90 23.55
N ASP A 543 15.93 -15.10 23.67
CA ASP A 543 16.79 -14.50 24.70
C ASP A 543 18.22 -14.17 24.20
N GLU A 544 18.45 -14.31 22.89
CA GLU A 544 19.74 -14.03 22.27
C GLU A 544 20.10 -12.53 22.42
N THR A 545 21.34 -12.24 22.78
CA THR A 545 21.86 -10.85 22.78
C THR A 545 22.49 -10.47 21.44
N ASN A 546 22.81 -11.46 20.61
CA ASN A 546 23.42 -11.29 19.29
C ASN A 546 22.83 -12.32 18.32
N TYR A 547 22.35 -11.87 17.16
CA TYR A 547 21.70 -12.70 16.13
C TYR A 547 22.30 -12.41 14.74
N PRO A 548 23.24 -13.23 14.25
CA PRO A 548 23.83 -13.07 12.92
C PRO A 548 22.90 -13.59 11.82
N ILE A 549 22.61 -12.76 10.81
CA ILE A 549 21.77 -13.14 9.66
C ILE A 549 22.17 -12.38 8.40
N ASP A 550 22.47 -13.09 7.32
CA ASP A 550 22.72 -12.48 6.01
C ASP A 550 21.44 -12.49 5.16
N LEU A 551 21.28 -11.48 4.30
CA LEU A 551 20.15 -11.34 3.40
C LEU A 551 20.60 -11.38 1.95
N GLN A 552 20.12 -12.38 1.21
CA GLN A 552 20.36 -12.50 -0.23
C GLN A 552 19.29 -11.71 -1.00
N VAL A 553 19.71 -10.82 -1.89
CA VAL A 553 18.80 -9.97 -2.67
C VAL A 553 19.06 -10.05 -4.16
N GLN A 554 18.01 -9.96 -4.96
CA GLN A 554 18.15 -9.83 -6.41
C GLN A 554 18.42 -8.37 -6.78
N VAL A 555 19.61 -8.10 -7.31
CA VAL A 555 20.00 -6.76 -7.76
C VAL A 555 19.84 -6.64 -9.26
N THR A 556 18.83 -5.87 -9.69
CA THR A 556 18.70 -5.51 -11.10
C THR A 556 19.66 -4.38 -11.44
N LYS A 557 20.51 -4.60 -12.44
CA LYS A 557 21.49 -3.63 -12.93
C LYS A 557 20.81 -2.37 -13.50
N GLU A 558 21.42 -1.20 -13.26
CA GLU A 558 21.05 0.04 -13.96
C GLU A 558 21.78 0.16 -15.31
N GLN A 559 21.08 0.70 -16.30
CA GLN A 559 21.62 0.95 -17.63
C GLN A 559 21.03 2.22 -18.25
N VAL A 560 21.68 2.67 -19.32
CA VAL A 560 21.23 3.80 -20.12
C VAL A 560 20.53 3.28 -21.36
N LEU A 561 19.30 3.74 -21.59
CA LEU A 561 18.62 3.60 -22.87
C LEU A 561 18.72 4.92 -23.61
N THR A 562 19.27 4.89 -24.82
CA THR A 562 19.30 6.03 -25.74
C THR A 562 18.36 5.75 -26.90
N GLY A 563 17.51 6.70 -27.28
CA GLY A 563 16.62 6.45 -28.41
C GLY A 563 16.26 7.67 -29.24
N LEU A 564 15.59 7.38 -30.34
CA LEU A 564 15.18 8.31 -31.37
C LEU A 564 13.70 8.09 -31.70
N VAL A 565 12.91 9.15 -31.65
CA VAL A 565 11.49 9.15 -32.01
C VAL A 565 11.30 9.92 -33.31
N LEU A 566 10.76 9.24 -34.31
CA LEU A 566 10.60 9.75 -35.66
C LEU A 566 9.13 9.77 -36.08
N ASP A 567 8.79 10.65 -37.02
CA ASP A 567 7.54 10.51 -37.78
C ASP A 567 7.62 9.29 -38.72
N ALA A 568 6.58 8.46 -38.76
CA ALA A 568 6.60 7.26 -39.60
C ALA A 568 6.70 7.56 -41.10
N LYS A 569 6.12 8.68 -41.55
CA LYS A 569 6.06 9.10 -42.95
C LYS A 569 7.26 9.95 -43.35
N THR A 570 7.51 11.06 -42.64
CA THR A 570 8.58 12.00 -43.01
C THR A 570 9.97 11.53 -42.57
N ARG A 571 10.04 10.64 -41.55
CA ARG A 571 11.28 10.19 -40.90
C ARG A 571 12.05 11.31 -40.18
N GLU A 572 11.43 12.46 -39.99
CA GLU A 572 11.99 13.55 -39.19
C GLU A 572 11.85 13.26 -37.70
N GLY A 573 12.78 13.79 -36.90
CA GLY A 573 12.73 13.66 -35.45
C GLY A 573 11.61 14.49 -34.83
N ILE A 574 10.90 13.91 -33.86
CA ILE A 574 9.80 14.57 -33.16
C ILE A 574 10.28 15.06 -31.80
N GLU A 575 10.45 16.37 -31.65
CA GLU A 575 10.73 17.02 -30.36
C GLU A 575 9.48 17.04 -29.46
N ASP A 576 9.68 17.12 -28.15
CA ASP A 576 8.63 17.17 -27.13
C ASP A 576 7.68 15.96 -27.09
N ALA A 577 8.06 14.85 -27.73
CA ALA A 577 7.32 13.60 -27.62
C ALA A 577 7.46 13.04 -26.20
N LYS A 578 6.32 12.72 -25.58
CA LYS A 578 6.22 12.20 -24.22
C LYS A 578 6.32 10.69 -24.23
N ILE A 579 7.25 10.16 -23.44
CA ILE A 579 7.50 8.73 -23.29
C ILE A 579 7.06 8.33 -21.88
N SER A 580 6.22 7.30 -21.79
CA SER A 580 5.83 6.66 -20.53
C SER A 580 6.16 5.18 -20.60
N SER A 581 7.02 4.72 -19.70
CA SER A 581 7.42 3.31 -19.59
C SER A 581 6.69 2.64 -18.45
N VAL A 582 6.24 1.41 -18.70
CA VAL A 582 5.73 0.49 -17.69
C VAL A 582 6.66 -0.72 -17.63
N SER A 583 7.29 -0.95 -16.47
CA SER A 583 8.09 -2.16 -16.24
C SER A 583 7.19 -3.39 -16.29
N ARG A 584 7.60 -4.46 -16.99
CA ARG A 584 6.90 -5.77 -16.92
C ARG A 584 7.29 -6.59 -15.69
N ASN A 585 8.22 -6.09 -14.88
CA ASN A 585 8.43 -6.55 -13.51
C ASN A 585 7.64 -5.63 -12.56
N PHE A 586 6.38 -5.96 -12.29
CA PHE A 586 5.48 -5.15 -11.44
C PHE A 586 5.84 -5.20 -9.95
N ARG A 587 6.72 -6.11 -9.54
CA ARG A 587 7.20 -6.18 -8.15
C ARG A 587 8.28 -5.14 -7.86
N GLU A 588 8.83 -4.52 -8.89
CA GLU A 588 9.72 -3.38 -8.76
C GLU A 588 9.08 -2.11 -9.33
N SER A 589 8.91 -1.08 -8.48
CA SER A 589 8.49 0.25 -8.94
C SER A 589 9.61 0.88 -9.80
N ASN A 590 9.49 0.73 -11.12
CA ASN A 590 10.51 1.09 -12.11
C ASN A 590 9.92 1.82 -13.33
N ASP A 591 8.69 2.30 -13.25
CA ASP A 591 8.09 3.11 -14.29
C ASP A 591 8.84 4.43 -14.40
N TRP A 592 9.12 4.85 -15.63
CA TRP A 592 9.85 6.08 -15.91
C TRP A 592 9.19 6.85 -17.04
N LYS A 593 9.47 8.14 -17.09
CA LYS A 593 9.02 9.06 -18.13
C LYS A 593 10.21 9.78 -18.73
N ALA A 594 10.12 10.12 -20.00
CA ALA A 594 11.11 10.96 -20.67
C ALA A 594 10.42 11.85 -21.70
N ILE A 595 11.10 12.92 -22.11
CA ILE A 595 10.66 13.79 -23.20
C ILE A 595 11.79 13.87 -24.23
N THR A 596 11.45 13.81 -25.51
CA THR A 596 12.45 13.97 -26.56
C THR A 596 12.88 15.43 -26.69
N VAL A 597 14.18 15.64 -26.91
CA VAL A 597 14.74 16.95 -27.28
C VAL A 597 14.85 17.05 -28.81
N ALA A 598 15.45 18.14 -29.30
CA ALA A 598 15.79 18.36 -30.71
C ALA A 598 16.20 17.08 -31.46
N GLU A 599 15.70 16.95 -32.70
CA GLU A 599 15.83 15.76 -33.56
C GLU A 599 15.19 14.48 -32.99
N GLY A 600 14.32 14.59 -31.98
CA GLY A 600 13.57 13.46 -31.42
C GLY A 600 14.39 12.53 -30.52
N LYS A 601 15.50 13.01 -29.95
CA LYS A 601 16.41 12.21 -29.12
C LYS A 601 15.94 12.14 -27.67
N PHE A 602 16.13 11.00 -27.02
CA PHE A 602 15.98 10.87 -25.57
C PHE A 602 17.08 9.99 -24.97
N GLN A 603 17.36 10.18 -23.68
CA GLN A 603 18.26 9.31 -22.93
C GLN A 603 17.76 9.14 -21.50
N VAL A 604 17.63 7.91 -21.03
CA VAL A 604 17.07 7.60 -19.71
C VAL A 604 17.90 6.57 -18.96
N ASN A 605 18.10 6.82 -17.65
CA ASN A 605 18.54 5.80 -16.70
C ASN A 605 17.36 4.89 -16.37
N ARG A 606 17.51 3.60 -16.62
CA ARG A 606 16.51 2.59 -16.28
C ARG A 606 17.15 1.38 -15.64
N LYS A 607 16.37 0.59 -14.91
CA LYS A 607 16.77 -0.77 -14.55
C LYS A 607 16.64 -1.69 -15.78
N ALA A 608 17.50 -2.69 -15.86
CA ALA A 608 17.50 -3.71 -16.90
C ALA A 608 16.33 -4.69 -16.74
N ASN A 609 15.10 -4.20 -16.91
CA ASN A 609 13.86 -4.97 -16.87
C ASN A 609 13.13 -4.84 -18.22
N PRO A 610 12.46 -5.90 -18.72
CA PRO A 610 11.58 -5.75 -19.88
C PRO A 610 10.50 -4.71 -19.57
N ALA A 611 10.15 -3.89 -20.56
CA ALA A 611 9.19 -2.81 -20.37
C ALA A 611 8.38 -2.54 -21.62
N VAL A 612 7.19 -1.99 -21.44
CA VAL A 612 6.36 -1.47 -22.54
C VAL A 612 6.40 0.04 -22.49
N LEU A 613 6.67 0.67 -23.63
CA LEU A 613 6.77 2.11 -23.80
C LEU A 613 5.55 2.60 -24.58
N HIS A 614 4.89 3.63 -24.06
CA HIS A 614 3.91 4.43 -24.78
C HIS A 614 4.49 5.80 -25.08
N ILE A 615 4.50 6.16 -26.36
CA ILE A 615 5.12 7.38 -26.85
C ILE A 615 4.08 8.15 -27.64
N VAL A 616 3.84 9.41 -27.27
CA VAL A 616 2.90 10.30 -27.96
C VAL A 616 3.57 11.64 -28.25
N ASP A 617 3.30 12.23 -29.40
CA ASP A 617 3.77 13.59 -29.66
C ASP A 617 3.10 14.63 -28.76
N ALA A 618 3.65 15.84 -28.71
CA ALA A 618 3.16 16.90 -27.83
C ALA A 618 1.67 17.24 -28.06
N GLU A 619 1.22 17.15 -29.31
CA GLU A 619 -0.16 17.40 -29.75
C GLU A 619 -1.12 16.22 -29.49
N LYS A 620 -0.59 15.04 -29.15
CA LYS A 620 -1.35 13.77 -29.04
C LYS A 620 -2.07 13.40 -30.34
N ASN A 621 -1.46 13.70 -31.48
CA ASN A 621 -1.96 13.35 -32.81
C ASN A 621 -1.29 12.08 -33.34
N ARG A 622 -0.08 11.78 -32.86
CA ARG A 622 0.69 10.60 -33.26
C ARG A 622 1.22 9.85 -32.03
N GLY A 623 1.33 8.54 -32.14
CA GLY A 623 1.93 7.73 -31.10
C GLY A 623 2.32 6.32 -31.50
N ALA A 624 2.90 5.61 -30.54
CA ALA A 624 3.34 4.23 -30.66
C ALA A 624 3.33 3.55 -29.28
N ILE A 625 3.08 2.24 -29.27
CA ILE A 625 3.32 1.36 -28.14
C ILE A 625 4.33 0.31 -28.61
N THR A 626 5.43 0.16 -27.90
CA THR A 626 6.50 -0.80 -28.23
C THR A 626 7.05 -1.45 -26.98
N GLU A 627 7.52 -2.68 -27.09
CA GLU A 627 8.25 -3.35 -26.01
C GLU A 627 9.76 -3.15 -26.16
N ILE A 628 10.46 -3.22 -25.04
CA ILE A 628 11.92 -3.27 -24.95
C ILE A 628 12.34 -4.42 -24.03
N ASP A 629 13.42 -5.10 -24.41
CA ASP A 629 14.01 -6.17 -23.60
C ASP A 629 14.81 -5.61 -22.41
N ALA A 630 15.11 -6.47 -21.43
CA ALA A 630 15.87 -6.12 -20.22
C ALA A 630 17.18 -5.36 -20.53
N GLU A 631 18.03 -5.91 -21.39
CA GLU A 631 19.36 -5.38 -21.70
C GLU A 631 19.38 -4.39 -22.88
N GLN A 632 18.20 -4.01 -23.42
CA GLN A 632 18.14 -3.13 -24.59
C GLN A 632 18.62 -1.71 -24.24
N SER A 633 19.68 -1.26 -24.91
CA SER A 633 20.34 0.03 -24.67
C SER A 633 20.09 1.08 -25.77
N THR A 634 19.54 0.67 -26.90
CA THR A 634 19.17 1.58 -28.01
C THR A 634 17.77 1.29 -28.54
N LEU A 635 17.08 2.34 -29.02
CA LEU A 635 15.73 2.22 -29.57
C LEU A 635 15.46 3.28 -30.65
N VAL A 636 14.79 2.89 -31.73
CA VAL A 636 14.22 3.83 -32.72
C VAL A 636 12.72 3.53 -32.85
N VAL A 637 11.88 4.51 -32.59
CA VAL A 637 10.41 4.38 -32.67
C VAL A 637 9.86 5.32 -33.71
N LYS A 638 8.87 4.86 -34.47
CA LYS A 638 8.15 5.66 -35.46
C LYS A 638 6.72 5.88 -34.99
N LEU A 639 6.30 7.14 -34.88
CA LEU A 639 4.94 7.48 -34.47
C LEU A 639 4.00 7.47 -35.68
N ARG A 640 2.83 6.84 -35.50
CA ARG A 640 1.74 6.78 -36.48
C ARG A 640 0.57 7.63 -35.99
N LYS A 641 -0.32 8.05 -36.90
CA LYS A 641 -1.51 8.81 -36.52
C LYS A 641 -2.39 7.99 -35.55
N LEU A 642 -2.80 8.62 -34.45
CA LEU A 642 -3.69 7.99 -33.46
C LEU A 642 -5.12 7.90 -34.01
N GLY A 643 -5.81 6.81 -33.68
CA GLY A 643 -7.24 6.65 -33.94
C GLY A 643 -8.10 6.99 -32.71
N SER A 644 -9.40 6.79 -32.87
CA SER A 644 -10.41 7.00 -31.85
C SER A 644 -11.58 6.05 -32.05
N ALA A 645 -12.37 5.82 -31.00
CA ALA A 645 -13.59 5.03 -31.09
C ALA A 645 -14.74 5.74 -30.36
N THR A 646 -15.95 5.65 -30.93
CA THR A 646 -17.17 6.22 -30.34
C THR A 646 -18.19 5.12 -30.08
N ALA A 647 -18.93 5.26 -28.98
CA ALA A 647 -19.99 4.33 -28.59
C ALA A 647 -21.02 5.05 -27.72
N ARG A 648 -22.18 4.41 -27.53
CA ARG A 648 -23.21 4.85 -26.60
C ARG A 648 -23.46 3.76 -25.56
N LEU A 649 -23.26 4.09 -24.29
CA LEU A 649 -23.49 3.19 -23.17
C LEU A 649 -24.98 3.15 -22.82
N MET A 650 -25.52 1.94 -22.74
CA MET A 650 -26.88 1.64 -22.31
C MET A 650 -26.88 1.07 -20.88
N LEU A 651 -28.01 1.23 -20.17
CA LEU A 651 -28.25 0.58 -18.88
C LEU A 651 -28.14 -0.95 -19.01
N GLU A 652 -27.99 -1.65 -17.87
CA GLU A 652 -27.84 -3.12 -17.81
C GLU A 652 -28.99 -3.88 -18.52
N ASP A 653 -30.20 -3.34 -18.48
CA ASP A 653 -31.38 -3.92 -19.13
C ASP A 653 -31.57 -3.45 -20.59
N GLY A 654 -30.64 -2.65 -21.12
CA GLY A 654 -30.70 -2.06 -22.45
C GLY A 654 -31.82 -1.03 -22.64
N SER A 655 -32.55 -0.65 -21.59
CA SER A 655 -33.80 0.11 -21.71
C SER A 655 -33.61 1.59 -22.07
N ALA A 656 -32.48 2.18 -21.68
CA ALA A 656 -32.16 3.58 -21.90
C ALA A 656 -30.64 3.83 -21.89
N PRO A 657 -30.17 4.99 -22.39
CA PRO A 657 -28.77 5.38 -22.23
C PRO A 657 -28.38 5.58 -20.77
N ALA A 658 -27.09 5.38 -20.48
CA ALA A 658 -26.52 5.50 -19.14
C ALA A 658 -25.65 6.77 -19.03
N PRO A 659 -26.20 7.90 -18.57
CA PRO A 659 -25.47 9.17 -18.48
C PRO A 659 -24.60 9.26 -17.23
N GLY A 660 -23.50 10.03 -17.32
CA GLY A 660 -22.63 10.31 -16.18
C GLY A 660 -21.80 9.12 -15.68
N VAL A 661 -21.71 8.04 -16.45
CA VAL A 661 -20.92 6.84 -16.11
C VAL A 661 -19.46 7.11 -16.45
N LYS A 662 -18.57 6.98 -15.46
CA LYS A 662 -17.13 7.03 -15.67
C LYS A 662 -16.64 5.70 -16.20
N LEU A 663 -15.99 5.73 -17.36
CA LEU A 663 -15.36 4.59 -18.02
C LEU A 663 -13.85 4.80 -18.07
N SER A 664 -13.08 3.77 -17.79
CA SER A 664 -11.63 3.77 -17.95
C SER A 664 -11.26 2.84 -19.08
N TYR A 665 -10.40 3.30 -19.99
CA TYR A 665 -9.88 2.46 -21.06
C TYR A 665 -8.35 2.42 -21.06
N GLY A 666 -7.79 1.36 -21.64
CA GLY A 666 -6.35 1.22 -21.82
C GLY A 666 -5.95 -0.14 -22.37
N VAL A 667 -4.65 -0.32 -22.60
CA VAL A 667 -4.05 -1.58 -23.02
C VAL A 667 -3.70 -2.39 -21.78
N ASN A 668 -4.04 -3.68 -21.78
CA ASN A 668 -3.68 -4.60 -20.70
C ASN A 668 -2.21 -5.03 -20.84
N ILE A 669 -1.40 -4.76 -19.81
CA ILE A 669 0.01 -5.13 -19.77
C ILE A 669 0.19 -6.26 -18.75
N GLU A 670 0.80 -7.35 -19.17
CA GLU A 670 1.08 -8.50 -18.31
C GLU A 670 2.52 -8.49 -17.79
N ALA A 671 2.66 -8.86 -16.52
CA ALA A 671 3.95 -9.11 -15.90
C ALA A 671 4.68 -10.27 -16.61
N THR A 672 6.01 -10.27 -16.56
CA THR A 672 6.82 -11.34 -17.18
C THR A 672 6.56 -12.72 -16.56
N ASP A 673 6.06 -12.79 -15.33
CA ASP A 673 5.69 -14.05 -14.67
C ASP A 673 4.26 -14.52 -15.01
N GLY A 674 3.50 -13.74 -15.78
CA GLY A 674 2.11 -14.02 -16.16
C GLY A 674 1.10 -14.00 -15.01
N ARG A 675 1.50 -13.59 -13.79
CA ARG A 675 0.63 -13.67 -12.59
C ARG A 675 -0.16 -12.39 -12.34
N LEU A 676 0.34 -11.27 -12.83
CA LEU A 676 -0.24 -9.95 -12.61
C LEU A 676 -0.43 -9.26 -13.97
N SER A 677 -1.50 -8.50 -14.08
CA SER A 677 -1.77 -7.63 -15.21
C SER A 677 -2.21 -6.25 -14.75
N THR A 678 -2.06 -5.25 -15.61
CA THR A 678 -2.51 -3.90 -15.31
C THR A 678 -2.86 -3.12 -16.57
N THR A 679 -4.01 -2.45 -16.55
CA THR A 679 -4.45 -1.59 -17.66
C THR A 679 -3.70 -0.26 -17.63
N ARG A 680 -3.12 0.14 -18.77
CA ARG A 680 -2.27 1.32 -18.93
C ARG A 680 -2.55 2.04 -20.25
N PHE A 681 -1.95 3.22 -20.42
CA PHE A 681 -1.92 3.94 -21.70
C PHE A 681 -3.29 4.32 -22.30
N GLY A 682 -4.28 4.58 -21.44
CA GLY A 682 -5.53 5.22 -21.86
C GLY A 682 -5.95 6.32 -20.89
N ALA A 683 -7.25 6.56 -20.75
CA ALA A 683 -7.80 7.64 -19.96
C ALA A 683 -9.15 7.25 -19.32
N VAL A 684 -9.66 8.14 -18.47
CA VAL A 684 -11.03 8.09 -17.97
C VAL A 684 -11.89 9.04 -18.80
N VAL A 685 -13.04 8.55 -19.26
CA VAL A 685 -14.08 9.33 -19.95
C VAL A 685 -15.38 9.24 -19.17
N THR A 686 -16.25 10.22 -19.31
CA THR A 686 -17.59 10.21 -18.72
C THR A 686 -18.62 10.26 -19.83
N THR A 687 -19.63 9.40 -19.76
CA THR A 687 -20.73 9.42 -20.72
C THR A 687 -21.55 10.70 -20.59
N ASP A 688 -21.99 11.26 -21.71
CA ASP A 688 -22.85 12.45 -21.72
C ASP A 688 -24.31 12.14 -21.36
N GLU A 689 -25.21 13.13 -21.49
CA GLU A 689 -26.64 12.96 -21.19
C GLU A 689 -27.34 11.91 -22.08
N GLN A 690 -26.77 11.62 -23.25
CA GLN A 690 -27.25 10.63 -24.22
C GLN A 690 -26.52 9.30 -24.07
N GLY A 691 -25.65 9.14 -23.07
CA GLY A 691 -24.83 7.96 -22.86
C GLY A 691 -23.64 7.85 -23.82
N GLU A 692 -23.39 8.85 -24.67
CA GLU A 692 -22.32 8.81 -25.67
C GLU A 692 -20.95 9.05 -25.03
N PHE A 693 -19.93 8.40 -25.58
CA PHE A 693 -18.55 8.58 -25.16
C PHE A 693 -17.56 8.36 -26.32
N THR A 694 -16.39 8.99 -26.22
CA THR A 694 -15.30 8.87 -27.19
C THR A 694 -14.01 8.43 -26.52
N LEU A 695 -13.47 7.29 -26.93
CA LEU A 695 -12.13 6.82 -26.59
C LEU A 695 -11.13 7.46 -27.56
N SER A 696 -10.30 8.37 -27.08
CA SER A 696 -9.36 9.14 -27.92
C SER A 696 -7.91 8.68 -27.74
N GLY A 697 -7.05 8.98 -28.72
CA GLY A 697 -5.61 8.73 -28.60
C GLY A 697 -5.24 7.25 -28.64
N LEU A 698 -5.97 6.46 -29.42
CA LEU A 698 -5.76 5.02 -29.55
C LEU A 698 -4.59 4.76 -30.52
N VAL A 699 -3.55 4.08 -30.04
CA VAL A 699 -2.42 3.66 -30.89
C VAL A 699 -2.89 2.51 -31.77
N PRO A 700 -2.67 2.57 -33.09
CA PRO A 700 -3.16 1.55 -34.01
C PRO A 700 -2.54 0.17 -33.74
N ASP A 701 -3.33 -0.87 -34.04
CA ASP A 701 -3.00 -2.30 -33.86
C ASP A 701 -2.84 -2.78 -32.42
N HIS A 702 -3.33 -2.03 -31.44
CA HIS A 702 -3.40 -2.45 -30.03
C HIS A 702 -4.83 -2.70 -29.59
N GLU A 703 -5.01 -3.70 -28.72
CA GLU A 703 -6.30 -3.99 -28.10
C GLU A 703 -6.50 -3.12 -26.86
N TYR A 704 -7.53 -2.29 -26.88
CA TYR A 704 -7.95 -1.47 -25.75
C TYR A 704 -9.15 -2.10 -25.06
N GLU A 705 -9.03 -2.30 -23.75
CA GLU A 705 -10.13 -2.69 -22.88
C GLU A 705 -10.76 -1.44 -22.27
N CYS A 706 -12.09 -1.37 -22.25
CA CYS A 706 -12.85 -0.31 -21.59
C CYS A 706 -13.72 -0.91 -20.49
N THR A 707 -13.57 -0.42 -19.26
CA THR A 707 -14.27 -0.89 -18.07
C THR A 707 -15.01 0.25 -17.37
N VAL A 708 -16.01 -0.08 -16.56
CA VAL A 708 -16.61 0.88 -15.63
C VAL A 708 -15.56 1.23 -14.57
N PHE A 709 -15.23 2.51 -14.44
CA PHE A 709 -14.09 2.97 -13.62
C PHE A 709 -14.34 2.76 -12.12
N ASP A 710 -15.52 3.15 -11.64
CA ASP A 710 -15.89 3.14 -10.21
C ASP A 710 -17.22 2.41 -9.96
N HIS A 711 -17.33 1.14 -10.36
CA HIS A 711 -18.57 0.40 -10.12
C HIS A 711 -18.78 0.12 -8.61
N PRO A 712 -19.98 0.34 -8.02
CA PRO A 712 -20.23 0.20 -6.58
C PRO A 712 -20.03 -1.19 -5.98
N SER A 713 -19.85 -2.23 -6.80
CA SER A 713 -19.53 -3.59 -6.33
C SER A 713 -18.04 -3.90 -6.24
N GLY A 714 -17.19 -3.03 -6.82
CA GLY A 714 -15.74 -3.23 -6.90
C GLY A 714 -15.29 -4.16 -8.00
N TYR A 715 -16.24 -4.71 -8.76
CA TYR A 715 -15.92 -5.46 -9.96
C TYR A 715 -15.49 -4.49 -11.06
N LEU A 716 -14.40 -4.84 -11.75
CA LEU A 716 -14.02 -4.20 -13.01
C LEU A 716 -14.94 -4.77 -14.10
N LEU A 717 -16.03 -4.07 -14.38
CA LEU A 717 -17.01 -4.48 -15.38
C LEU A 717 -16.52 -4.06 -16.77
N LYS A 718 -16.08 -5.03 -17.57
CA LYS A 718 -15.63 -4.82 -18.94
C LYS A 718 -16.81 -4.52 -19.87
N VAL A 719 -16.88 -3.30 -20.36
CA VAL A 719 -17.92 -2.80 -21.28
C VAL A 719 -17.64 -3.24 -22.71
N LEU A 720 -16.41 -3.04 -23.19
CA LEU A 720 -16.03 -3.40 -24.55
C LEU A 720 -14.52 -3.60 -24.70
N THR A 721 -14.16 -4.13 -25.87
CA THR A 721 -12.79 -4.15 -26.39
C THR A 721 -12.77 -3.53 -27.78
N VAL A 722 -11.74 -2.74 -28.09
CA VAL A 722 -11.59 -2.11 -29.40
C VAL A 722 -10.14 -2.07 -29.88
N THR A 723 -9.95 -2.22 -31.18
CA THR A 723 -8.70 -1.93 -31.90
C THR A 723 -9.02 -0.99 -33.06
N VAL A 724 -8.09 -0.11 -33.41
CA VAL A 724 -8.24 0.84 -34.52
C VAL A 724 -7.07 0.75 -35.49
N GLU A 725 -7.32 1.12 -36.74
CA GLU A 725 -6.31 1.39 -37.75
C GLU A 725 -5.74 2.82 -37.63
N GLU A 726 -4.66 3.10 -38.38
CA GLU A 726 -3.98 4.40 -38.33
C GLU A 726 -4.93 5.56 -38.70
N GLY A 727 -5.24 6.41 -37.73
CA GLY A 727 -6.11 7.57 -37.92
C GLY A 727 -7.60 7.26 -38.08
N GLU A 728 -8.04 6.03 -37.79
CA GLU A 728 -9.43 5.61 -37.88
C GLU A 728 -10.30 6.28 -36.79
N LEU A 729 -11.53 6.65 -37.15
CA LEU A 729 -12.62 6.89 -36.20
C LEU A 729 -13.58 5.70 -36.28
N ARG A 730 -13.58 4.85 -35.26
CA ARG A 730 -14.35 3.60 -35.23
C ARG A 730 -15.67 3.79 -34.47
N GLU A 731 -16.79 3.63 -35.16
CA GLU A 731 -18.12 3.68 -34.54
C GLU A 731 -18.55 2.28 -34.08
N LEU A 732 -18.81 2.11 -32.78
CA LEU A 732 -19.15 0.82 -32.17
C LEU A 732 -20.66 0.65 -31.90
N GLY A 733 -21.43 1.73 -32.00
CA GLY A 733 -22.86 1.73 -31.72
C GLY A 733 -23.17 1.61 -30.22
N ASP A 734 -24.29 0.93 -29.91
CA ASP A 734 -24.77 0.74 -28.54
C ASP A 734 -24.02 -0.41 -27.85
N VAL A 735 -23.57 -0.16 -26.62
CA VAL A 735 -22.94 -1.16 -25.75
C VAL A 735 -23.65 -1.19 -24.40
N GLU A 736 -23.84 -2.38 -23.85
CA GLU A 736 -24.57 -2.56 -22.59
C GLU A 736 -23.63 -2.53 -21.39
N THR A 737 -24.16 -2.10 -20.24
CA THR A 737 -23.47 -2.25 -18.96
C THR A 737 -23.52 -3.73 -18.54
N PRO A 738 -22.38 -4.41 -18.29
CA PRO A 738 -22.40 -5.82 -17.92
C PRO A 738 -23.10 -6.04 -16.58
N PRO A 739 -23.79 -7.19 -16.37
CA PRO A 739 -24.36 -7.53 -15.08
C PRO A 739 -23.26 -7.77 -14.04
N GLU A 740 -23.57 -7.49 -12.77
CA GLU A 740 -22.66 -7.79 -11.67
C GLU A 740 -22.42 -9.31 -11.54
N PRO A 741 -21.15 -9.77 -11.46
CA PRO A 741 -20.86 -11.16 -11.14
C PRO A 741 -21.48 -11.57 -9.81
N LYS A 742 -22.18 -12.72 -9.78
CA LYS A 742 -22.72 -13.25 -8.52
C LYS A 742 -21.57 -13.66 -7.60
N PRO A 743 -21.57 -13.24 -6.31
CA PRO A 743 -20.57 -13.67 -5.35
C PRO A 743 -20.50 -15.19 -5.27
N TYR A 744 -19.29 -15.75 -5.28
CA TYR A 744 -19.10 -17.17 -5.03
C TYR A 744 -19.57 -17.50 -3.61
N VAL A 745 -20.58 -18.35 -3.51
CA VAL A 745 -21.02 -18.94 -2.23
C VAL A 745 -20.39 -20.33 -2.17
N PRO A 746 -19.42 -20.57 -1.26
CA PRO A 746 -18.85 -21.90 -1.10
C PRO A 746 -19.96 -22.92 -0.80
N PRO A 747 -19.97 -24.09 -1.47
CA PRO A 747 -20.99 -25.11 -1.20
C PRO A 747 -20.86 -25.60 0.24
N THR A 748 -22.00 -25.73 0.91
CA THR A 748 -22.06 -26.26 2.29
C THR A 748 -21.67 -27.74 2.32
N ILE A 749 -21.40 -28.28 3.52
CA ILE A 749 -21.21 -29.74 3.67
C ILE A 749 -22.43 -30.53 3.18
N ALA A 750 -23.64 -30.00 3.38
CA ALA A 750 -24.85 -30.61 2.84
C ALA A 750 -24.84 -30.66 1.31
N ASP A 751 -24.48 -29.56 0.63
CA ASP A 751 -24.38 -29.50 -0.84
C ASP A 751 -23.32 -30.46 -1.38
N ARG A 752 -22.15 -30.52 -0.71
CA ARG A 752 -21.05 -31.43 -1.06
C ARG A 752 -21.44 -32.89 -0.86
N THR A 753 -22.14 -33.20 0.24
CA THR A 753 -22.65 -34.55 0.54
C THR A 753 -23.67 -34.98 -0.51
N ALA A 754 -24.68 -34.13 -0.79
CA ALA A 754 -25.67 -34.39 -1.82
C ALA A 754 -25.00 -34.65 -3.18
N SER A 755 -24.03 -33.81 -3.57
CA SER A 755 -23.29 -33.96 -4.83
C SER A 755 -22.48 -35.26 -4.89
N ALA A 756 -21.85 -35.69 -3.79
CA ALA A 756 -21.10 -36.93 -3.74
C ALA A 756 -21.97 -38.18 -3.99
N PHE A 757 -23.23 -38.15 -3.55
CA PHE A 757 -24.20 -39.24 -3.74
C PHE A 757 -25.09 -39.10 -4.99
N ALA A 758 -25.06 -37.96 -5.68
CA ALA A 758 -25.87 -37.68 -6.88
C ALA A 758 -25.13 -37.95 -8.21
N VAL A 759 -24.02 -38.68 -8.17
CA VAL A 759 -23.26 -39.04 -9.39
C VAL A 759 -24.09 -39.97 -10.27
N ALA A 760 -24.27 -39.60 -11.54
CA ALA A 760 -25.05 -40.36 -12.51
C ALA A 760 -24.49 -41.77 -12.80
N GLY A 761 -25.37 -42.67 -13.24
CA GLY A 761 -25.07 -44.08 -13.54
C GLY A 761 -25.44 -45.02 -12.38
N THR A 762 -25.66 -46.30 -12.69
CA THR A 762 -25.94 -47.31 -11.65
C THR A 762 -24.69 -47.58 -10.79
N PRO A 763 -24.82 -48.11 -9.56
CA PRO A 763 -23.66 -48.48 -8.74
C PRO A 763 -22.67 -49.40 -9.46
N ILE A 764 -23.15 -50.39 -10.23
CA ILE A 764 -22.32 -51.30 -11.03
C ILE A 764 -21.59 -50.58 -12.17
N GLU A 765 -22.27 -49.70 -12.91
CA GLU A 765 -21.65 -48.89 -13.98
C GLU A 765 -20.55 -47.97 -13.42
N ARG A 766 -20.86 -47.30 -12.31
CA ARG A 766 -19.92 -46.42 -11.61
C ARG A 766 -18.71 -47.21 -11.12
N PHE A 767 -18.92 -48.40 -10.57
CA PHE A 767 -17.83 -49.27 -10.08
C PHE A 767 -16.94 -49.73 -11.23
N THR A 768 -17.54 -50.16 -12.34
CA THR A 768 -16.81 -50.58 -13.55
C THR A 768 -15.93 -49.45 -14.09
N ASN A 769 -16.45 -48.23 -14.12
CA ASN A 769 -15.69 -47.05 -14.55
C ASN A 769 -14.61 -46.64 -13.54
N ALA A 770 -14.92 -46.71 -12.25
CA ALA A 770 -13.96 -46.41 -11.19
C ALA A 770 -12.78 -47.39 -11.20
N LYS A 771 -13.02 -48.69 -11.39
CA LYS A 771 -11.96 -49.71 -11.54
C LYS A 771 -10.95 -49.35 -12.62
N LYS A 772 -11.41 -48.92 -13.79
CA LYS A 772 -10.53 -48.47 -14.88
C LYS A 772 -9.70 -47.25 -14.47
N ARG A 773 -10.32 -46.28 -13.79
CA ARG A 773 -9.67 -45.04 -13.36
C ARG A 773 -8.59 -45.29 -12.30
N VAL A 774 -8.91 -46.05 -11.25
CA VAL A 774 -7.96 -46.29 -10.16
C VAL A 774 -6.78 -47.16 -10.62
N ALA A 775 -7.01 -48.10 -11.54
CA ALA A 775 -5.94 -48.88 -12.16
C ALA A 775 -4.95 -48.00 -12.95
N ASN A 776 -5.46 -47.01 -13.69
CA ASN A 776 -4.62 -46.11 -14.49
C ASN A 776 -3.62 -45.31 -13.66
N VAL A 777 -3.96 -44.96 -12.42
CA VAL A 777 -3.12 -44.12 -11.55
C VAL A 777 -2.64 -44.85 -10.30
N GLN A 778 -2.72 -46.18 -10.25
CA GLN A 778 -2.33 -46.98 -9.09
C GLN A 778 -2.90 -46.41 -7.77
N GLN A 779 -4.21 -46.20 -7.75
CA GLN A 779 -4.95 -45.74 -6.58
C GLN A 779 -5.85 -46.88 -6.08
N ASN A 780 -6.25 -46.86 -4.82
CA ASN A 780 -7.31 -47.72 -4.30
C ASN A 780 -8.66 -47.00 -4.41
N LEU A 781 -9.75 -47.76 -4.39
CA LEU A 781 -11.11 -47.24 -4.40
C LEU A 781 -11.74 -47.49 -3.03
N LEU A 782 -12.27 -46.44 -2.41
CA LEU A 782 -13.07 -46.52 -1.20
C LEU A 782 -14.55 -46.38 -1.58
N VAL A 783 -15.25 -47.51 -1.62
CA VAL A 783 -16.70 -47.56 -1.88
C VAL A 783 -17.41 -47.29 -0.56
N VAL A 784 -18.29 -46.29 -0.55
CA VAL A 784 -18.97 -45.81 0.67
C VAL A 784 -20.47 -46.07 0.52
N PHE A 785 -21.01 -47.03 1.25
CA PHE A 785 -22.44 -47.28 1.34
C PHE A 785 -23.00 -46.53 2.55
N ALA A 786 -23.82 -45.51 2.29
CA ALA A 786 -24.43 -44.73 3.37
C ALA A 786 -25.71 -44.02 2.91
N ASN A 787 -26.55 -43.69 3.88
CA ASN A 787 -27.71 -42.84 3.64
C ASN A 787 -27.26 -41.37 3.50
N PRO A 788 -27.51 -40.72 2.34
CA PRO A 788 -27.00 -39.37 2.08
C PRO A 788 -27.47 -38.29 3.07
N THR A 789 -28.59 -38.53 3.76
CA THR A 789 -29.14 -37.60 4.77
C THR A 789 -28.85 -38.05 6.21
N GLY A 790 -28.09 -39.13 6.40
CA GLY A 790 -27.72 -39.66 7.71
C GLY A 790 -26.51 -38.96 8.33
N LYS A 791 -26.47 -38.89 9.67
CA LYS A 791 -25.39 -38.23 10.43
C LYS A 791 -24.01 -38.84 10.20
N LEU A 792 -23.93 -40.15 9.98
CA LEU A 792 -22.69 -40.86 9.66
C LEU A 792 -22.14 -40.46 8.28
N ALA A 793 -23.01 -40.31 7.27
CA ALA A 793 -22.60 -39.82 5.95
C ALA A 793 -22.14 -38.36 6.00
N GLU A 794 -22.86 -37.50 6.73
CA GLU A 794 -22.49 -36.09 6.92
C GLU A 794 -21.13 -35.95 7.62
N SER A 795 -20.91 -36.67 8.73
CA SER A 795 -19.64 -36.64 9.48
C SER A 795 -18.47 -37.21 8.66
N LEU A 796 -18.67 -38.29 7.90
CA LEU A 796 -17.65 -38.81 6.97
C LEU A 796 -17.31 -37.80 5.87
N MET A 797 -18.31 -37.15 5.27
CA MET A 797 -18.08 -36.13 4.24
C MET A 797 -17.39 -34.90 4.81
N LYS A 798 -17.71 -34.51 6.05
CA LYS A 798 -16.99 -33.47 6.77
C LYS A 798 -15.51 -33.81 6.91
N ILE A 799 -15.18 -35.03 7.34
CA ILE A 799 -13.79 -35.51 7.39
C ILE A 799 -13.16 -35.46 6.00
N ARG A 800 -13.83 -36.04 5.01
CA ARG A 800 -13.35 -36.08 3.62
C ARG A 800 -12.99 -34.71 3.10
N TYR A 801 -13.83 -33.68 3.33
CA TYR A 801 -13.68 -32.35 2.72
C TYR A 801 -12.91 -31.33 3.58
N GLU A 802 -13.01 -31.41 4.91
CA GLU A 802 -12.52 -30.38 5.83
C GLU A 802 -11.34 -30.82 6.70
N SER A 803 -11.12 -32.13 6.91
CA SER A 803 -10.02 -32.59 7.78
C SER A 803 -8.65 -32.45 7.10
N ALA A 804 -7.72 -31.78 7.77
CA ALA A 804 -6.32 -31.70 7.36
C ALA A 804 -5.63 -33.06 7.46
N ASP A 805 -5.89 -33.82 8.54
CA ASP A 805 -5.30 -35.14 8.77
C ASP A 805 -5.73 -36.15 7.70
N PHE A 806 -6.97 -36.05 7.22
CA PHE A 806 -7.44 -36.94 6.16
C PHE A 806 -6.92 -36.54 4.78
N ARG A 807 -6.45 -35.29 4.60
CA ARG A 807 -6.00 -34.77 3.31
C ARG A 807 -4.88 -35.61 2.70
N MET A 808 -4.01 -36.19 3.53
CA MET A 808 -2.90 -37.04 3.10
C MET A 808 -3.34 -38.39 2.51
N TYR A 809 -4.56 -38.87 2.82
CA TYR A 809 -5.11 -40.13 2.33
C TYR A 809 -5.87 -39.98 1.01
N ARG A 810 -6.21 -38.75 0.61
CA ARG A 810 -7.02 -38.50 -0.60
C ARG A 810 -6.36 -39.00 -1.87
N ASP A 811 -5.03 -38.98 -1.91
CA ASP A 811 -4.29 -39.40 -3.10
C ASP A 811 -4.21 -40.92 -3.21
N ASP A 812 -4.41 -41.67 -2.12
CA ASP A 812 -4.39 -43.14 -2.13
C ASP A 812 -5.77 -43.76 -2.32
N PHE A 813 -6.84 -43.04 -1.98
CA PHE A 813 -8.21 -43.54 -2.06
C PHE A 813 -9.14 -42.64 -2.89
N GLN A 814 -9.64 -43.17 -4.01
CA GLN A 814 -10.74 -42.57 -4.73
C GLN A 814 -12.05 -42.86 -3.99
N PHE A 815 -12.79 -41.83 -3.58
CA PHE A 815 -14.10 -42.01 -2.96
C PHE A 815 -15.18 -42.29 -4.01
N MET A 816 -15.97 -43.34 -3.76
CA MET A 816 -17.17 -43.65 -4.52
C MET A 816 -18.35 -43.83 -3.58
N ALA A 817 -19.13 -42.77 -3.39
CA ALA A 817 -20.30 -42.77 -2.53
C ALA A 817 -21.53 -43.37 -3.22
N ILE A 818 -22.14 -44.36 -2.58
CA ILE A 818 -23.29 -45.14 -3.05
C ILE A 818 -24.44 -44.96 -2.07
N PRO A 819 -25.57 -44.37 -2.51
CA PRO A 819 -26.67 -44.04 -1.62
C PRO A 819 -27.44 -45.29 -1.22
N THR A 820 -27.66 -45.49 0.08
CA THR A 820 -28.48 -46.58 0.63
C THR A 820 -29.86 -46.14 1.09
N ASN A 821 -30.32 -44.95 0.70
CA ASN A 821 -31.70 -44.53 1.01
C ASN A 821 -32.74 -45.45 0.35
N THR A 822 -33.95 -45.51 0.90
CA THR A 822 -34.97 -46.52 0.57
C THR A 822 -35.16 -46.77 -0.93
N GLU A 823 -35.18 -45.70 -1.74
CA GLU A 823 -35.39 -45.78 -3.20
C GLU A 823 -34.20 -46.38 -3.97
N ARG A 824 -32.98 -46.30 -3.42
CA ARG A 824 -31.73 -46.71 -4.09
C ARG A 824 -31.04 -47.90 -3.41
N LEU A 825 -31.60 -48.39 -2.30
CA LEU A 825 -31.05 -49.50 -1.51
C LEU A 825 -30.87 -50.79 -2.33
N ALA A 826 -31.84 -51.15 -3.18
CA ALA A 826 -31.74 -52.37 -4.00
C ALA A 826 -30.55 -52.32 -4.98
N ALA A 827 -30.31 -51.17 -5.62
CA ALA A 827 -29.18 -51.00 -6.53
C ALA A 827 -27.84 -50.94 -5.77
N ALA A 828 -27.83 -50.39 -4.55
CA ALA A 828 -26.66 -50.44 -3.68
C ALA A 828 -26.34 -51.88 -3.25
N GLN A 829 -27.37 -52.67 -2.92
CA GLN A 829 -27.25 -54.07 -2.53
C GLN A 829 -26.68 -54.94 -3.66
N GLU A 830 -27.06 -54.67 -4.91
CA GLU A 830 -26.49 -55.34 -6.08
C GLU A 830 -24.97 -55.18 -6.16
N LEU A 831 -24.46 -53.96 -5.98
CA LEU A 831 -23.01 -53.72 -5.92
C LEU A 831 -22.37 -54.33 -4.67
N ALA A 832 -23.04 -54.31 -3.52
CA ALA A 832 -22.52 -54.95 -2.31
C ALA A 832 -22.33 -56.47 -2.51
N THR A 833 -23.27 -57.14 -3.17
CA THR A 833 -23.16 -58.56 -3.52
C THR A 833 -22.02 -58.81 -4.52
N GLU A 834 -21.85 -57.96 -5.54
CA GLU A 834 -20.70 -58.03 -6.47
C GLU A 834 -19.35 -57.86 -5.74
N LEU A 835 -19.33 -57.05 -4.69
CA LEU A 835 -18.15 -56.84 -3.84
C LEU A 835 -17.95 -57.94 -2.78
N GLY A 836 -18.84 -58.94 -2.72
CA GLY A 836 -18.74 -60.07 -1.79
C GLY A 836 -19.09 -59.72 -0.35
N LEU A 837 -19.99 -58.76 -0.11
CA LEU A 837 -20.45 -58.43 1.24
C LEU A 837 -21.47 -59.46 1.71
N ASP A 838 -21.18 -60.11 2.85
CA ASP A 838 -22.03 -61.15 3.45
C ASP A 838 -23.26 -60.60 4.20
N LYS A 839 -23.25 -59.31 4.55
CA LYS A 839 -24.33 -58.63 5.29
C LYS A 839 -25.22 -57.81 4.34
N GLU A 840 -26.53 -57.83 4.58
CA GLU A 840 -27.47 -56.93 3.91
C GLU A 840 -27.21 -55.46 4.34
N LEU A 841 -27.23 -54.56 3.36
CA LEU A 841 -27.13 -53.13 3.60
C LEU A 841 -28.42 -52.60 4.25
N ASN A 842 -28.27 -51.63 5.14
CA ASN A 842 -29.38 -50.96 5.80
C ASN A 842 -29.36 -49.44 5.50
N VAL A 843 -30.54 -48.82 5.53
CA VAL A 843 -30.73 -47.36 5.40
C VAL A 843 -30.11 -46.58 6.55
N ASP A 844 -29.84 -47.23 7.69
CA ASP A 844 -29.28 -46.58 8.88
C ASP A 844 -27.78 -46.83 9.09
N THR A 845 -27.17 -47.71 8.29
CA THR A 845 -25.78 -48.13 8.51
C THR A 845 -24.79 -47.45 7.57
N LEU A 846 -23.54 -47.32 8.05
CA LEU A 846 -22.38 -46.96 7.23
C LEU A 846 -21.49 -48.19 7.00
N THR A 847 -21.21 -48.50 5.74
CA THR A 847 -20.23 -49.54 5.38
C THR A 847 -19.27 -49.02 4.33
N LEU A 848 -17.96 -49.19 4.57
CA LEU A 848 -16.91 -48.89 3.61
C LEU A 848 -16.31 -50.18 3.06
N VAL A 849 -15.97 -50.19 1.78
CA VAL A 849 -15.24 -51.30 1.15
C VAL A 849 -13.99 -50.73 0.51
N VAL A 850 -12.83 -51.22 0.94
CA VAL A 850 -11.56 -50.92 0.29
C VAL A 850 -11.38 -51.90 -0.86
N VAL A 851 -11.28 -51.36 -2.07
CA VAL A 851 -11.03 -52.10 -3.29
C VAL A 851 -9.66 -51.68 -3.81
N ASN A 852 -8.76 -52.62 -4.00
CA ASN A 852 -7.40 -52.31 -4.43
C ASN A 852 -7.34 -51.83 -5.89
N LYS A 853 -6.16 -51.37 -6.33
CA LYS A 853 -5.93 -50.92 -7.72
C LYS A 853 -6.26 -51.94 -8.82
N ASP A 854 -6.29 -53.23 -8.50
CA ASP A 854 -6.68 -54.30 -9.43
C ASP A 854 -8.21 -54.52 -9.47
N GLY A 855 -8.95 -53.74 -8.69
CA GLY A 855 -10.40 -53.81 -8.61
C GLY A 855 -10.91 -55.01 -7.81
N LYS A 856 -10.12 -55.50 -6.83
CA LYS A 856 -10.51 -56.57 -5.90
C LYS A 856 -10.81 -55.98 -4.50
N PRO A 857 -11.92 -56.37 -3.85
CA PRO A 857 -12.17 -56.01 -2.47
C PRO A 857 -11.10 -56.62 -1.56
N VAL A 858 -10.50 -55.81 -0.69
CA VAL A 858 -9.44 -56.22 0.24
C VAL A 858 -9.80 -55.96 1.70
N ALA A 859 -10.79 -55.10 1.97
CA ALA A 859 -11.30 -54.85 3.32
C ALA A 859 -12.77 -54.42 3.28
N THR A 860 -13.51 -54.77 4.34
CA THR A 860 -14.84 -54.21 4.65
C THR A 860 -14.77 -53.61 6.04
N ILE A 861 -15.18 -52.36 6.17
CA ILE A 861 -15.12 -51.58 7.41
C ILE A 861 -16.55 -51.19 7.77
N ASP A 862 -17.05 -51.74 8.88
CA ASP A 862 -18.39 -51.47 9.40
C ASP A 862 -18.41 -50.22 10.29
N GLU A 863 -19.60 -49.66 10.53
CA GLU A 863 -19.77 -48.44 11.30
C GLU A 863 -19.20 -48.49 12.72
N ASP A 864 -19.20 -49.66 13.38
CA ASP A 864 -18.65 -49.83 14.73
C ASP A 864 -17.14 -49.53 14.79
N ALA A 865 -16.41 -49.84 13.71
CA ALA A 865 -14.98 -49.54 13.59
C ALA A 865 -14.74 -48.04 13.37
N LEU A 866 -15.73 -47.33 12.83
CA LEU A 866 -15.63 -45.92 12.42
C LEU A 866 -16.20 -44.95 13.46
N ALA A 867 -17.21 -45.37 14.21
CA ALA A 867 -17.97 -44.52 15.13
C ALA A 867 -17.14 -44.11 16.35
N GLY A 868 -17.19 -42.83 16.72
CA GLY A 868 -16.73 -42.29 17.99
C GLY A 868 -17.76 -42.49 19.11
N GLY A 869 -17.41 -42.07 20.33
CA GLY A 869 -18.33 -42.14 21.48
C GLY A 869 -19.57 -41.23 21.37
N ASP A 870 -19.64 -40.39 20.34
CA ASP A 870 -20.72 -39.45 20.02
C ASP A 870 -21.65 -39.96 18.90
N GLY A 871 -21.41 -41.16 18.36
CA GLY A 871 -22.18 -41.72 17.25
C GLY A 871 -21.91 -41.06 15.89
N LEU A 872 -20.77 -40.36 15.74
CA LEU A 872 -20.28 -39.81 14.48
C LEU A 872 -19.03 -40.56 14.01
N VAL A 873 -18.66 -40.43 12.74
CA VAL A 873 -17.39 -41.00 12.26
C VAL A 873 -16.21 -40.25 12.90
N SER A 874 -15.28 -41.00 13.47
CA SER A 874 -14.04 -40.47 14.05
C SER A 874 -12.93 -40.42 13.00
N THR A 875 -12.30 -39.26 12.81
CA THR A 875 -11.15 -39.09 11.92
C THR A 875 -10.02 -40.08 12.24
N THR A 876 -9.67 -40.21 13.52
CA THR A 876 -8.56 -41.08 13.98
C THR A 876 -8.84 -42.55 13.68
N ARG A 877 -10.09 -43.00 13.89
CA ARG A 877 -10.48 -44.39 13.62
C ARG A 877 -10.52 -44.67 12.11
N LEU A 878 -11.12 -43.77 11.33
CA LEU A 878 -11.13 -43.88 9.87
C LEU A 878 -9.71 -43.98 9.31
N ILE A 879 -8.78 -43.16 9.81
CA ILE A 879 -7.38 -43.20 9.41
C ILE A 879 -6.73 -44.54 9.78
N ALA A 880 -6.93 -45.02 11.02
CA ALA A 880 -6.37 -46.28 11.48
C ALA A 880 -6.80 -47.47 10.60
N GLU A 881 -8.06 -47.49 10.17
CA GLU A 881 -8.60 -48.54 9.28
C GLU A 881 -8.06 -48.45 7.84
N LEU A 882 -7.59 -47.28 7.39
CA LEU A 882 -7.10 -47.08 6.03
C LEU A 882 -5.58 -47.14 5.90
N GLU A 883 -4.82 -47.04 7.00
CA GLU A 883 -3.36 -46.93 6.99
C GLU A 883 -2.70 -48.12 6.28
N ASP A 884 -3.13 -49.34 6.61
CA ASP A 884 -2.57 -50.58 6.06
C ASP A 884 -2.84 -50.76 4.56
N TYR A 885 -3.72 -49.94 3.97
CA TYR A 885 -4.10 -50.00 2.56
C TYR A 885 -3.55 -48.84 1.74
N LYS A 886 -2.60 -48.06 2.28
CA LYS A 886 -1.93 -47.01 1.50
C LYS A 886 -1.10 -47.60 0.37
N ILE A 887 -0.88 -46.79 -0.66
CA ILE A 887 0.00 -47.16 -1.75
C ILE A 887 1.42 -46.78 -1.34
N GLU A 888 2.26 -47.79 -1.17
CA GLU A 888 3.70 -47.60 -0.97
C GLU A 888 4.31 -46.85 -2.16
N PRO A 889 4.97 -45.70 -1.93
CA PRO A 889 5.68 -44.98 -2.96
C PRO A 889 6.70 -45.85 -3.69
N LEU A 890 6.66 -45.83 -5.02
CA LEU A 890 7.72 -46.38 -5.85
C LEU A 890 8.90 -45.41 -5.94
N ASP A 891 10.09 -45.96 -6.16
CA ASP A 891 11.29 -45.18 -6.47
C ASP A 891 11.24 -44.71 -7.93
N GLY A 892 10.99 -43.40 -8.13
CA GLY A 892 10.86 -42.79 -9.45
C GLY A 892 12.14 -42.89 -10.28
N ARG A 893 13.32 -42.78 -9.66
CA ARG A 893 14.61 -42.85 -10.34
C ARG A 893 14.86 -44.25 -10.85
N LYS A 894 14.67 -45.24 -9.98
CA LYS A 894 14.76 -46.65 -10.35
C LYS A 894 13.78 -47.02 -11.46
N LEU A 895 12.53 -46.56 -11.39
CA LEU A 895 11.53 -46.78 -12.44
C LEU A 895 11.99 -46.23 -13.80
N LEU A 896 12.55 -45.01 -13.83
CA LEU A 896 13.05 -44.40 -15.05
C LEU A 896 14.28 -45.13 -15.60
N GLU A 897 15.22 -45.51 -14.74
CA GLU A 897 16.43 -46.26 -15.11
C GLU A 897 16.08 -47.63 -15.69
N GLU A 898 15.15 -48.36 -15.07
CA GLU A 898 14.66 -49.64 -15.58
C GLU A 898 13.97 -49.48 -16.94
N ALA A 899 13.17 -48.43 -17.12
CA ALA A 899 12.53 -48.11 -18.39
C ALA A 899 13.55 -47.78 -19.48
N LEU A 900 14.57 -46.97 -19.19
CA LEU A 900 15.66 -46.65 -20.11
C LEU A 900 16.50 -47.88 -20.48
N ALA A 901 16.85 -48.71 -19.50
CA ALA A 901 17.60 -49.95 -19.74
C ALA A 901 16.80 -50.92 -20.62
N ARG A 902 15.47 -51.01 -20.40
CA ARG A 902 14.57 -51.81 -21.24
C ARG A 902 14.44 -51.23 -22.65
N ALA A 903 14.25 -49.92 -22.76
CA ALA A 903 14.12 -49.22 -24.04
C ALA A 903 15.37 -49.42 -24.91
N SER A 904 16.56 -49.37 -24.30
CA SER A 904 17.83 -49.71 -24.96
C SER A 904 17.87 -51.14 -25.48
N ARG A 905 17.49 -52.15 -24.67
CA ARG A 905 17.44 -53.56 -25.10
C ARG A 905 16.43 -53.83 -26.21
N GLU A 906 15.30 -53.13 -26.19
CA GLU A 906 14.20 -53.33 -27.17
C GLU A 906 14.30 -52.38 -28.38
N ASN A 907 15.31 -51.51 -28.45
CA ASN A 907 15.45 -50.45 -29.45
C ASN A 907 14.19 -49.57 -29.56
N LYS A 908 13.74 -49.04 -28.42
CA LYS A 908 12.57 -48.17 -28.26
C LYS A 908 12.97 -46.86 -27.57
N SER A 909 12.09 -45.86 -27.62
CA SER A 909 12.19 -44.64 -26.81
C SER A 909 11.42 -44.77 -25.49
N VAL A 910 11.69 -43.91 -24.51
CA VAL A 910 10.88 -43.83 -23.27
C VAL A 910 9.90 -42.68 -23.38
N LEU A 911 8.62 -42.95 -23.16
CA LEU A 911 7.57 -41.96 -22.96
C LEU A 911 7.41 -41.76 -21.44
N VAL A 912 7.81 -40.60 -20.93
CA VAL A 912 7.63 -40.23 -19.52
C VAL A 912 6.35 -39.40 -19.40
N GLN A 913 5.43 -39.81 -18.52
CA GLN A 913 4.24 -39.04 -18.18
C GLN A 913 4.30 -38.60 -16.72
N GLU A 914 4.31 -37.30 -16.47
CA GLU A 914 3.97 -36.73 -15.15
C GLU A 914 2.48 -36.90 -14.88
N THR A 915 2.13 -37.42 -13.71
CA THR A 915 0.74 -37.74 -13.38
C THR A 915 0.44 -37.49 -11.92
N ALA A 916 -0.84 -37.31 -11.62
CA ALA A 916 -1.37 -37.24 -10.27
C ALA A 916 -2.76 -37.89 -10.24
N THR A 917 -3.16 -38.42 -9.09
CA THR A 917 -4.48 -39.07 -8.92
C THR A 917 -5.66 -38.11 -9.06
N TRP A 918 -5.44 -36.81 -8.81
CA TRP A 918 -6.41 -35.72 -8.98
C TRP A 918 -6.38 -35.07 -10.39
N CYS A 919 -5.44 -35.43 -11.27
CA CYS A 919 -5.26 -34.78 -12.56
C CYS A 919 -6.19 -35.35 -13.65
N GLY A 920 -7.29 -34.64 -13.94
CA GLY A 920 -8.26 -35.03 -14.98
C GLY A 920 -7.67 -35.28 -16.37
N PRO A 921 -6.84 -34.37 -16.93
CA PRO A 921 -6.14 -34.61 -18.19
C PRO A 921 -5.23 -35.86 -18.18
N CYS A 922 -4.53 -36.10 -17.08
CA CYS A 922 -3.64 -37.26 -16.92
C CYS A 922 -4.42 -38.58 -17.02
N HIS A 923 -5.60 -38.65 -16.39
CA HIS A 923 -6.52 -39.79 -16.52
C HIS A 923 -6.95 -40.03 -17.96
N ARG A 924 -7.27 -38.97 -18.71
CA ARG A 924 -7.67 -39.06 -20.13
C ARG A 924 -6.51 -39.57 -20.99
N LEU A 925 -5.30 -39.03 -20.80
CA LEU A 925 -4.13 -39.49 -21.52
C LEU A 925 -3.81 -40.96 -21.23
N SER A 926 -3.82 -41.37 -19.97
CA SER A 926 -3.58 -42.76 -19.59
C SER A 926 -4.64 -43.73 -20.15
N ALA A 927 -5.91 -43.34 -20.14
CA ALA A 927 -6.97 -44.13 -20.78
C ALA A 927 -6.73 -44.27 -22.29
N MET A 928 -6.46 -43.15 -22.98
CA MET A 928 -6.17 -43.15 -24.41
C MET A 928 -4.98 -44.07 -24.75
N LEU A 929 -3.88 -43.99 -24.01
CA LEU A 929 -2.69 -44.82 -24.22
C LEU A 929 -2.96 -46.30 -23.92
N THR A 930 -3.77 -46.60 -22.91
CA THR A 930 -4.10 -47.99 -22.54
C THR A 930 -5.01 -48.65 -23.58
N GLU A 931 -5.98 -47.90 -24.12
CA GLU A 931 -6.93 -48.37 -25.13
C GLU A 931 -6.28 -48.49 -26.52
N ASN A 932 -5.27 -47.66 -26.83
CA ASN A 932 -4.65 -47.60 -28.15
C ASN A 932 -3.19 -48.04 -28.11
N GLN A 933 -2.91 -49.35 -28.09
CA GLN A 933 -1.55 -49.86 -27.79
C GLN A 933 -0.56 -49.88 -28.96
N VAL A 934 -0.88 -49.28 -30.11
CA VAL A 934 -0.01 -49.26 -31.29
C VAL A 934 1.35 -48.60 -30.99
N TRP A 935 1.37 -47.59 -30.12
CA TRP A 935 2.59 -46.90 -29.68
C TRP A 935 3.61 -47.80 -28.97
N LYS A 936 3.20 -48.95 -28.40
CA LYS A 936 4.10 -49.87 -27.69
C LYS A 936 5.18 -50.48 -28.59
N LYS A 937 4.98 -50.39 -29.92
CA LYS A 937 6.00 -50.75 -30.92
C LYS A 937 7.26 -49.89 -30.77
N ASP A 938 7.08 -48.61 -30.48
CA ASP A 938 8.16 -47.62 -30.55
C ASP A 938 8.52 -47.05 -29.17
N PHE A 939 7.66 -47.20 -28.15
CA PHE A 939 7.86 -46.62 -26.82
C PHE A 939 7.70 -47.60 -25.65
N ILE A 940 8.49 -47.36 -24.60
CA ILE A 940 8.28 -47.84 -23.23
C ILE A 940 7.66 -46.69 -22.43
N TRP A 941 6.47 -46.89 -21.88
CA TRP A 941 5.77 -45.86 -21.10
C TRP A 941 6.10 -45.99 -19.62
N VAL A 942 6.54 -44.90 -19.00
CA VAL A 942 6.77 -44.79 -17.56
C VAL A 942 5.95 -43.64 -17.00
N LYS A 943 5.36 -43.85 -15.82
CA LYS A 943 4.51 -42.86 -15.15
C LYS A 943 5.20 -42.34 -13.90
N MET A 944 5.43 -41.03 -13.87
CA MET A 944 5.93 -40.30 -12.70
C MET A 944 4.73 -39.74 -11.93
N ASP A 945 4.18 -40.57 -11.04
CA ASP A 945 3.14 -40.15 -10.10
C ASP A 945 3.75 -39.26 -9.02
N HIS A 946 3.04 -38.21 -8.62
CA HIS A 946 3.53 -37.27 -7.61
C HIS A 946 3.81 -37.93 -6.25
N ARG A 947 3.25 -39.12 -5.99
CA ARG A 947 3.50 -39.90 -4.77
C ARG A 947 4.83 -40.64 -4.80
N TRP A 948 5.44 -40.88 -5.97
CA TRP A 948 6.72 -41.58 -6.07
C TRP A 948 7.86 -40.74 -5.52
N THR A 949 8.85 -41.40 -4.92
CA THR A 949 10.06 -40.69 -4.46
C THR A 949 10.84 -40.18 -5.67
N GLU A 950 11.42 -38.99 -5.56
CA GLU A 950 12.20 -38.30 -6.60
C GLU A 950 11.45 -37.91 -7.90
N ALA A 951 10.18 -38.27 -8.08
CA ALA A 951 9.44 -37.96 -9.31
C ALA A 951 9.38 -36.46 -9.63
N ARG A 952 9.22 -35.62 -8.60
CA ARG A 952 9.20 -34.16 -8.76
C ARG A 952 10.54 -33.61 -9.27
N ASP A 953 11.65 -34.10 -8.72
CA ASP A 953 12.99 -33.64 -9.08
C ASP A 953 13.34 -34.11 -10.50
N ILE A 954 13.03 -35.37 -10.83
CA ILE A 954 13.18 -35.93 -12.19
C ILE A 954 12.39 -35.09 -13.21
N MET A 955 11.12 -34.78 -12.92
CA MET A 955 10.31 -33.97 -13.83
C MET A 955 10.79 -32.52 -13.92
N SER A 956 11.42 -31.99 -12.86
CA SER A 956 12.08 -30.69 -12.90
C SER A 956 13.32 -30.71 -13.81
N GLU A 957 14.17 -31.74 -13.69
CA GLU A 957 15.33 -31.97 -14.55
C GLU A 957 14.91 -32.09 -16.03
N LEU A 958 13.89 -32.91 -16.32
CA LEU A 958 13.42 -33.14 -17.69
C LEU A 958 12.77 -31.90 -18.34
N ARG A 959 12.23 -30.98 -17.53
CA ARG A 959 11.62 -29.74 -18.03
C ARG A 959 12.64 -28.66 -18.37
N ASP A 960 13.83 -28.69 -17.80
CA ASP A 960 14.93 -27.73 -18.04
C ASP A 960 14.46 -26.25 -18.03
N GLY A 961 13.65 -25.88 -17.05
CA GLY A 961 13.14 -24.51 -16.89
C GLY A 961 11.94 -24.12 -17.78
N ALA A 962 11.40 -25.03 -18.60
CA ALA A 962 10.19 -24.78 -19.37
C ALA A 962 8.95 -24.60 -18.47
N ALA A 963 8.14 -23.57 -18.77
CA ALA A 963 6.88 -23.32 -18.08
C ALA A 963 5.74 -24.16 -18.70
N GLY A 964 5.22 -25.13 -17.95
CA GLY A 964 4.04 -25.92 -18.30
C GLY A 964 4.32 -27.41 -18.54
N GLY A 965 3.41 -28.25 -18.02
CA GLY A 965 3.42 -29.72 -18.09
C GLY A 965 2.25 -30.27 -17.27
#